data_AF-A0A132EAR3-F1
#
_entry.id   AF-A0A132EAR3-F1
#
_cell.length_a   1.000
_cell.length_b   1.000
_cell.length_c   1.000
_cell.angle_alpha   90.00
_cell.angle_beta   90.00
_cell.angle_gamma   90.00
#
_symmetry.space_group_name_H-M   'P 1'
#
loop_
_entity.id
_entity.type
_entity.pdbx_description
1 polymer ?
#
loop_
_entity_poly.entity_id
_entity_poly.type
_entity_poly.pdbx_seq_one_letter_code
_entity_poly.pdbx_strand_id
1 'polypeptide(L)'
;NVTINLDSTMTGSYVLTATPTPFSVDTSSAITNNGSVSMSGNGTGVANRGAALLGVNNGNTLTNGATGTISTTGAYNDGMAANGNNNTLVNNGTITTTGNNSYGMTAAWGQSNPGASGNQIVNTGTVTTSGNNARAASLLGGNGTIANSGTLTSNGRDAPAVYMQGNNDTLVNSGTIQTTGTATSGGSVDAVVSNTLGSSFTATITNQAGGRIVSNNGIGVRSTNGATTITNAGLIQGGGGTAIQGGNGNVTLILQTGSQIVGAANGGAGTNTVTLQGTGTASNAFTNFQSLTMAGTDWTWAGTGTFSTALVQSGTLNLTGTLGTTTASVVATVNAGATLQANASNLPLSVTDNGLVRFQQDSAGTYTGTIGGAGAVEKTGAGTLTLAPSAAGGNTYAGGTTITQGTLSVAADNALGASGALTFNGGTLQLGSAFDLAASRAVSITANNGTIDTQGFDSTIAQNISGAGSLTKLGSGTLTLNGANSYAGGTSVNAGTVIVGDGTSASAALGGGGPVAIAAGATLGGYGSVTGNVTNNGTISVANALASGATGNFRIDGNLTNAGLVQLGGSGVGNTLTVAGNYVGQNATIALNTTLAGDGAPSDKLIVSGGTASGASTLKVTNVGGTGAQTVADGIQVVQATNGATTGTSAFSLSGGSVSAGAYTYFLAKGGASNGTGESWYLRNTVPPKPVPPVVQPGQPTPPAEPPITPAEGTPESIVEAVDNAGTGGTSEPVYRPEVPLYAEAPAVARQLGLLQIDTFHDRQGEQGLLAENGSVPASWARVWGGHGDIKQKGDVTPSFDGTVWGMQVGQDLYADTTA
;
A
#
# COMPACT_ATOMS: atom_id res chain seq x y z
N ASN A 1 18.36 61.58 42.66
CA ASN A 1 17.89 62.58 41.68
C ASN A 1 19.03 63.47 41.18
N VAL A 2 20.18 62.92 40.81
CA VAL A 2 21.27 63.65 40.14
C VAL A 2 21.31 63.21 38.68
N THR A 3 21.61 64.12 37.74
CA THR A 3 21.86 63.77 36.34
C THR A 3 23.25 64.26 35.93
N ILE A 4 24.08 63.37 35.38
CA ILE A 4 25.38 63.69 34.81
C ILE A 4 25.29 63.50 33.30
N ASN A 5 25.58 64.53 32.52
CA ASN A 5 25.61 64.48 31.06
C ASN A 5 27.02 64.77 30.55
N LEU A 6 27.61 63.81 29.86
CA LEU A 6 28.90 63.93 29.18
C LEU A 6 28.61 64.04 27.69
N ASP A 7 28.84 65.21 27.11
CA ASP A 7 28.57 65.43 25.69
C ASP A 7 29.58 64.70 24.78
N SER A 8 29.37 64.78 23.47
CA SER A 8 30.20 64.10 22.48
C SER A 8 31.62 64.66 22.33
N THR A 9 31.91 65.83 22.89
CA THR A 9 33.25 66.44 22.89
C THR A 9 34.09 66.04 24.09
N MET A 10 33.45 65.47 25.13
CA MET A 10 34.14 65.05 26.34
C MET A 10 35.12 63.90 26.04
N THR A 11 36.38 64.09 26.44
CA THR A 11 37.39 63.03 26.49
C THR A 11 38.02 63.00 27.88
N GLY A 12 37.96 61.87 28.58
CA GLY A 12 38.51 61.72 29.92
C GLY A 12 39.28 60.42 30.07
N SER A 13 40.49 60.48 30.62
CA SER A 13 41.32 59.31 30.95
C SER A 13 41.66 59.30 32.44
N TYR A 14 41.23 58.25 33.14
CA TYR A 14 41.29 58.15 34.59
C TYR A 14 42.16 56.96 35.01
N VAL A 15 42.96 57.14 36.06
CA VAL A 15 43.79 56.08 36.65
C VAL A 15 43.33 55.84 38.08
N LEU A 16 42.90 54.62 38.39
CA LEU A 16 42.50 54.20 39.72
C LEU A 16 43.73 53.94 40.59
N THR A 17 43.86 54.68 41.70
CA THR A 17 44.84 54.45 42.77
C THR A 17 44.18 53.90 44.07
N ALA A 18 42.88 54.14 44.25
CA ALA A 18 41.97 53.56 45.26
C ALA A 18 40.52 53.59 44.71
N THR A 19 39.55 52.83 45.26
CA THR A 19 38.14 52.85 44.80
C THR A 19 37.41 54.15 45.24
N PRO A 20 36.69 54.91 44.36
CA PRO A 20 35.75 54.42 43.34
C PRO A 20 35.90 55.09 41.93
N THR A 21 34.83 55.03 41.15
CA THR A 21 34.69 55.21 39.70
C THR A 21 34.73 56.67 39.22
N PRO A 22 35.16 56.95 37.96
CA PRO A 22 35.17 58.31 37.40
C PRO A 22 33.83 59.05 37.49
N PHE A 23 32.72 58.34 37.25
CA PHE A 23 31.37 58.89 37.37
C PHE A 23 30.49 57.95 38.18
N SER A 24 29.92 58.47 39.27
CA SER A 24 29.04 57.72 40.16
C SER A 24 27.79 58.52 40.50
N VAL A 25 26.65 57.85 40.56
CA VAL A 25 25.38 58.37 41.08
C VAL A 25 24.76 57.41 42.08
N ASP A 26 23.81 57.91 42.88
CA ASP A 26 23.25 57.16 44.02
C ASP A 26 21.87 56.54 43.75
N THR A 27 20.76 57.21 44.08
CA THR A 27 19.39 56.66 44.04
C THR A 27 18.56 57.52 43.11
N SER A 28 17.76 56.90 42.24
CA SER A 28 16.89 57.57 41.27
C SER A 28 17.62 58.65 40.47
N SER A 29 18.78 58.30 39.92
CA SER A 29 19.70 59.23 39.26
C SER A 29 20.15 58.72 37.89
N ALA A 30 20.73 59.58 37.07
CA ALA A 30 21.10 59.24 35.71
C ALA A 30 22.53 59.68 35.33
N ILE A 31 23.19 58.87 34.50
CA ILE A 31 24.43 59.24 33.81
C ILE A 31 24.25 58.98 32.32
N THR A 32 24.55 59.95 31.47
CA THR A 32 24.57 59.80 30.01
C THR A 32 25.96 60.14 29.47
N ASN A 33 26.61 59.19 28.81
CA ASN A 33 27.89 59.38 28.12
C ASN A 33 27.71 59.40 26.60
N ASN A 34 28.00 60.51 25.95
CA ASN A 34 28.12 60.60 24.49
C ASN A 34 29.57 60.79 24.02
N GLY A 35 30.52 60.96 24.95
CA GLY A 35 31.95 61.19 24.69
C GLY A 35 32.82 59.94 24.89
N SER A 36 34.11 60.14 25.15
CA SER A 36 35.11 59.07 25.32
C SER A 36 35.62 59.00 26.77
N VAL A 37 35.28 57.93 27.48
CA VAL A 37 35.77 57.64 28.83
C VAL A 37 36.76 56.49 28.79
N SER A 38 37.99 56.70 29.25
CA SER A 38 38.95 55.63 29.51
C SER A 38 39.32 55.53 30.98
N MET A 39 39.43 54.30 31.49
CA MET A 39 39.81 54.01 32.88
C MET A 39 40.90 52.93 32.91
N SER A 40 41.88 53.08 33.79
CA SER A 40 42.98 52.12 33.99
C SER A 40 43.32 51.98 35.47
N GLY A 41 44.10 50.97 35.85
CA GLY A 41 44.41 50.64 37.25
C GLY A 41 43.84 49.27 37.63
N ASN A 42 43.91 48.86 38.90
CA ASN A 42 43.37 47.56 39.34
C ASN A 42 42.44 47.74 40.55
N GLY A 43 41.27 47.11 40.50
CA GLY A 43 40.50 46.81 41.70
C GLY A 43 41.18 45.70 42.52
N THR A 44 40.90 45.64 43.82
CA THR A 44 41.54 44.67 44.73
C THR A 44 40.69 43.43 44.99
N GLY A 45 39.50 43.35 44.40
CA GLY A 45 38.64 42.17 44.49
C GLY A 45 37.18 42.49 44.17
N VAL A 46 36.31 41.53 44.46
CA VAL A 46 34.89 41.58 44.13
C VAL A 46 34.16 42.72 44.86
N ALA A 47 34.49 43.04 46.12
CA ALA A 47 33.89 44.17 46.83
C ALA A 47 34.49 45.54 46.44
N ASN A 48 35.69 45.55 45.87
CA ASN A 48 36.49 46.76 45.60
C ASN A 48 36.86 46.84 44.12
N ARG A 49 35.84 46.79 43.25
CA ARG A 49 35.97 46.88 41.80
C ARG A 49 35.93 48.34 41.33
N GLY A 50 36.42 48.62 40.14
CA GLY A 50 36.17 49.87 39.41
C GLY A 50 35.00 49.72 38.44
N ALA A 51 34.41 50.84 38.02
CA ALA A 51 33.53 50.94 36.85
C ALA A 51 33.74 52.31 36.20
N ALA A 52 33.59 52.47 34.88
CA ALA A 52 33.65 53.81 34.30
C ALA A 52 32.40 54.64 34.65
N LEU A 53 31.22 54.01 34.59
CA LEU A 53 29.94 54.57 35.04
C LEU A 53 29.35 53.69 36.15
N LEU A 54 28.99 54.28 37.30
CA LEU A 54 28.44 53.55 38.46
C LEU A 54 27.12 54.13 38.97
N GLY A 55 26.14 53.25 39.23
CA GLY A 55 24.96 53.54 40.05
C GLY A 55 25.00 52.72 41.34
N VAL A 56 25.02 53.35 42.51
CA VAL A 56 25.31 52.64 43.78
C VAL A 56 24.06 52.00 44.41
N ASN A 57 22.90 52.62 44.29
CA ASN A 57 21.65 52.20 44.93
C ASN A 57 20.52 52.01 43.89
N ASN A 58 19.27 52.30 44.23
CA ASN A 58 18.12 51.86 43.44
C ASN A 58 17.73 52.86 42.34
N GLY A 59 17.12 52.36 41.26
CA GLY A 59 16.39 53.20 40.30
C GLY A 59 17.27 54.08 39.42
N ASN A 60 18.55 53.76 39.25
CA ASN A 60 19.45 54.56 38.41
C ASN A 60 19.33 54.19 36.93
N THR A 61 19.63 55.15 36.06
CA THR A 61 19.73 54.92 34.61
C THR A 61 21.10 55.35 34.11
N LEU A 62 21.93 54.41 33.68
CA LEU A 62 23.23 54.67 33.09
C LEU A 62 23.15 54.44 31.58
N THR A 63 23.55 55.40 30.78
CA THR A 63 23.46 55.32 29.31
C THR A 63 24.82 55.64 28.68
N ASN A 64 25.36 54.72 27.89
CA ASN A 64 26.39 55.00 26.91
C ASN A 64 25.70 55.21 25.55
N GLY A 65 25.61 56.47 25.11
CA GLY A 65 24.94 56.86 23.87
C GLY A 65 25.63 56.34 22.61
N ALA A 66 25.02 56.56 21.45
CA ALA A 66 25.47 55.96 20.19
C ALA A 66 26.92 56.35 19.78
N THR A 67 27.35 57.57 20.11
CA THR A 67 28.73 58.04 19.91
C THR A 67 29.64 57.75 21.10
N GLY A 68 29.07 57.30 22.22
CA GLY A 68 29.76 57.09 23.48
C GLY A 68 30.73 55.92 23.40
N THR A 69 31.97 56.14 23.86
CA THR A 69 32.99 55.10 23.98
C THR A 69 33.43 54.98 25.43
N ILE A 70 33.48 53.75 25.93
CA ILE A 70 34.01 53.41 27.24
C ILE A 70 35.13 52.38 27.05
N SER A 71 36.32 52.66 27.58
CA SER A 71 37.45 51.73 27.56
C SER A 71 37.99 51.53 28.96
N THR A 72 38.07 50.30 29.45
CA THR A 72 38.67 50.00 30.77
C THR A 72 39.80 48.99 30.67
N THR A 73 40.85 49.18 31.46
CA THR A 73 42.03 48.29 31.50
C THR A 73 42.40 47.94 32.94
N GLY A 74 42.95 46.74 33.15
CA GLY A 74 43.31 46.20 34.46
C GLY A 74 42.21 45.37 35.12
N ALA A 75 42.56 44.66 36.19
CA ALA A 75 41.68 43.68 36.83
C ALA A 75 40.52 44.35 37.58
N TYR A 76 39.36 43.70 37.59
CA TYR A 76 38.16 44.15 38.30
C TYR A 76 37.65 45.55 37.87
N ASN A 77 37.83 45.93 36.60
CA ASN A 77 37.43 47.24 36.07
C ASN A 77 36.30 47.13 35.05
N ASP A 78 35.10 47.52 35.48
CA ASP A 78 33.88 47.36 34.68
C ASP A 78 33.63 48.56 33.75
N GLY A 79 32.93 48.36 32.63
CA GLY A 79 32.51 49.47 31.78
C GLY A 79 31.38 50.27 32.43
N MET A 80 30.22 49.62 32.57
CA MET A 80 29.05 50.16 33.25
C MET A 80 28.62 49.22 34.37
N ALA A 81 28.32 49.77 35.53
CA ALA A 81 27.93 48.96 36.67
C ALA A 81 26.81 49.58 37.50
N ALA A 82 25.90 48.77 38.04
CA ALA A 82 24.97 49.21 39.07
C ALA A 82 24.81 48.20 40.20
N ASN A 83 24.62 48.71 41.42
CA ASN A 83 24.24 47.94 42.60
C ASN A 83 22.84 48.36 43.09
N GLY A 84 22.10 47.48 43.75
CA GLY A 84 20.71 47.73 44.16
C GLY A 84 19.66 47.29 43.12
N ASN A 85 18.43 47.74 43.31
CA ASN A 85 17.23 47.31 42.59
C ASN A 85 16.81 48.29 41.48
N ASN A 86 16.10 47.79 40.48
CA ASN A 86 15.43 48.59 39.45
C ASN A 86 16.37 49.55 38.68
N ASN A 87 17.65 49.21 38.56
CA ASN A 87 18.61 49.98 37.78
C ASN A 87 18.54 49.59 36.31
N THR A 88 18.80 50.56 35.42
CA THR A 88 18.82 50.37 33.97
C THR A 88 20.19 50.78 33.42
N LEU A 89 20.88 49.87 32.74
CA LEU A 89 22.13 50.13 32.03
C LEU A 89 21.86 50.01 30.53
N VAL A 90 22.12 51.06 29.75
CA VAL A 90 21.88 51.12 28.31
C VAL A 90 23.19 51.37 27.58
N ASN A 91 23.58 50.49 26.65
CA ASN A 91 24.69 50.69 25.74
C ASN A 91 24.21 50.76 24.28
N ASN A 92 24.36 51.92 23.67
CA ASN A 92 24.14 52.17 22.25
C ASN A 92 25.46 52.40 21.48
N GLY A 93 26.56 52.63 22.20
CA GLY A 93 27.89 52.91 21.65
C GLY A 93 28.85 51.71 21.77
N THR A 94 30.11 52.00 22.09
CA THR A 94 31.16 50.97 22.23
C THR A 94 31.68 50.89 23.67
N ILE A 95 31.73 49.68 24.23
CA ILE A 95 32.37 49.38 25.51
C ILE A 95 33.46 48.34 25.26
N THR A 96 34.69 48.62 25.67
CA THR A 96 35.81 47.68 25.64
C THR A 96 36.42 47.55 27.03
N THR A 97 36.50 46.34 27.58
CA THR A 97 37.18 46.10 28.86
C THR A 97 38.29 45.07 28.70
N THR A 98 39.44 45.29 29.33
CA THR A 98 40.62 44.42 29.24
C THR A 98 41.23 44.19 30.62
N GLY A 99 41.05 43.00 31.17
CA GLY A 99 41.60 42.60 32.46
C GLY A 99 40.86 41.42 33.08
N ASN A 100 41.51 40.74 34.02
CA ASN A 100 40.88 39.61 34.72
C ASN A 100 39.69 40.10 35.56
N ASN A 101 38.60 39.34 35.54
CA ASN A 101 37.34 39.66 36.22
C ASN A 101 36.77 41.03 35.81
N SER A 102 37.03 41.54 34.61
CA SER A 102 36.51 42.85 34.15
C SER A 102 35.24 42.65 33.31
N TYR A 103 34.15 43.34 33.66
CA TYR A 103 32.84 43.16 33.01
C TYR A 103 32.48 44.36 32.14
N GLY A 104 31.83 44.13 31.00
CA GLY A 104 31.37 45.21 30.13
C GLY A 104 30.23 45.98 30.78
N MET A 105 29.14 45.26 31.08
CA MET A 105 27.97 45.78 31.79
C MET A 105 27.62 44.83 32.94
N THR A 106 27.44 45.34 34.16
CA THR A 106 27.11 44.51 35.32
C THR A 106 26.01 45.10 36.20
N ALA A 107 25.03 44.29 36.58
CA ALA A 107 24.01 44.63 37.57
C ALA A 107 24.07 43.62 38.72
N ALA A 108 24.11 44.17 39.95
CA ALA A 108 24.79 43.66 41.15
C ALA A 108 26.32 43.88 41.12
N TRP A 109 26.73 45.14 40.98
CA TRP A 109 28.13 45.55 41.03
C TRP A 109 28.82 45.02 42.28
N GLY A 110 29.97 44.39 42.06
CA GLY A 110 30.71 43.69 43.09
C GLY A 110 30.07 42.41 43.62
N GLN A 111 29.09 41.83 42.91
CA GLN A 111 28.43 40.56 43.26
C GLN A 111 27.99 40.49 44.74
N SER A 112 27.76 41.65 45.37
CA SER A 112 27.62 41.81 46.82
C SER A 112 26.16 41.75 47.28
N ASN A 113 25.22 41.87 46.34
CA ASN A 113 23.79 41.80 46.59
C ASN A 113 23.07 40.86 45.62
N PRO A 114 23.20 39.53 45.79
CA PRO A 114 22.46 38.55 44.98
C PRO A 114 20.93 38.61 45.18
N GLY A 115 20.43 39.45 46.09
CA GLY A 115 19.00 39.75 46.26
C GLY A 115 18.52 40.98 45.47
N ALA A 116 19.40 41.62 44.69
CA ALA A 116 19.02 42.73 43.82
C ALA A 116 17.92 42.30 42.84
N SER A 117 16.94 43.15 42.54
CA SER A 117 15.82 42.75 41.67
C SER A 117 15.39 43.85 40.71
N GLY A 118 14.85 43.44 39.55
CA GLY A 118 14.27 44.35 38.56
C GLY A 118 15.29 45.12 37.72
N ASN A 119 16.57 44.73 37.75
CA ASN A 119 17.62 45.40 36.99
C ASN A 119 17.54 45.07 35.49
N GLN A 120 17.82 46.06 34.64
CA GLN A 120 17.77 45.96 33.19
C GLN A 120 19.11 46.30 32.56
N ILE A 121 19.58 45.46 31.62
CA ILE A 121 20.74 45.69 30.78
C ILE A 121 20.25 45.71 29.34
N VAL A 122 20.42 46.81 28.62
CA VAL A 122 20.02 46.98 27.23
C VAL A 122 21.25 47.25 26.38
N ASN A 123 21.54 46.40 25.41
CA ASN A 123 22.65 46.58 24.48
C ASN A 123 22.16 46.61 23.03
N THR A 124 22.30 47.77 22.39
CA THR A 124 22.13 47.94 20.93
C THR A 124 23.47 48.21 20.23
N GLY A 125 24.51 48.55 21.00
CA GLY A 125 25.87 48.79 20.52
C GLY A 125 26.79 47.57 20.61
N THR A 126 28.08 47.81 20.82
CA THR A 126 29.11 46.76 20.94
C THR A 126 29.73 46.74 22.33
N VAL A 127 29.80 45.56 22.94
CA VAL A 127 30.54 45.32 24.18
C VAL A 127 31.55 44.20 23.93
N THR A 128 32.83 44.50 24.08
CA THR A 128 33.91 43.53 23.95
C THR A 128 34.69 43.47 25.26
N THR A 129 34.86 42.27 25.81
CA THR A 129 35.63 42.08 27.04
C THR A 129 36.75 41.09 26.81
N SER A 130 37.91 41.34 27.41
CA SER A 130 39.05 40.42 27.35
C SER A 130 39.71 40.22 28.71
N GLY A 131 40.09 38.98 29.02
CA GLY A 131 40.68 38.61 30.31
C GLY A 131 39.99 37.42 30.97
N ASN A 132 40.62 36.83 31.98
CA ASN A 132 40.11 35.63 32.64
C ASN A 132 38.84 35.95 33.45
N ASN A 133 37.82 35.11 33.38
CA ASN A 133 36.51 35.34 34.02
C ASN A 133 35.91 36.71 33.66
N ALA A 134 36.21 37.27 32.49
CA ALA A 134 35.56 38.46 31.97
C ALA A 134 34.16 38.14 31.43
N ARG A 135 33.27 39.14 31.41
CA ARG A 135 31.87 38.97 30.98
C ARG A 135 31.41 40.21 30.22
N ALA A 136 30.77 40.04 29.07
CA ALA A 136 30.20 41.18 28.34
C ALA A 136 28.99 41.75 29.07
N ALA A 137 28.09 40.88 29.55
CA ALA A 137 26.98 41.25 30.42
C ALA A 137 26.87 40.29 31.61
N SER A 138 26.72 40.85 32.82
CA SER A 138 26.50 40.08 34.05
C SER A 138 25.29 40.64 34.79
N LEU A 139 24.30 39.79 35.05
CA LEU A 139 23.10 40.12 35.80
C LEU A 139 22.98 39.13 36.95
N LEU A 140 23.04 39.60 38.18
CA LEU A 140 22.76 38.78 39.35
C LEU A 140 21.58 39.38 40.11
N GLY A 141 20.72 38.53 40.68
CA GLY A 141 19.53 38.99 41.38
C GLY A 141 18.27 38.19 41.08
N GLY A 142 17.16 38.88 40.87
CA GLY A 142 15.97 38.27 40.31
C GLY A 142 15.07 39.25 39.58
N ASN A 143 14.19 38.75 38.72
CA ASN A 143 13.33 39.56 37.85
C ASN A 143 14.13 40.55 36.98
N GLY A 144 15.41 40.26 36.68
CA GLY A 144 16.23 41.12 35.85
C GLY A 144 16.09 40.77 34.37
N THR A 145 16.44 41.71 33.49
CA THR A 145 16.35 41.53 32.04
C THR A 145 17.65 41.97 31.35
N ILE A 146 18.16 41.13 30.46
CA ILE A 146 19.18 41.50 29.46
C ILE A 146 18.50 41.53 28.09
N ALA A 147 18.47 42.67 27.42
CA ALA A 147 17.98 42.84 26.05
C ALA A 147 19.16 43.18 25.13
N ASN A 148 19.52 42.29 24.21
CA ASN A 148 20.61 42.46 23.27
C ASN A 148 20.12 42.45 21.82
N SER A 149 20.24 43.58 21.13
CA SER A 149 20.13 43.67 19.66
C SER A 149 21.47 44.01 18.99
N GLY A 150 22.50 44.34 19.77
CA GLY A 150 23.86 44.61 19.31
C GLY A 150 24.80 43.41 19.43
N THR A 151 26.07 43.65 19.76
CA THR A 151 27.11 42.62 19.93
C THR A 151 27.62 42.57 21.36
N LEU A 152 27.60 41.38 21.97
CA LEU A 152 28.23 41.06 23.25
C LEU A 152 29.30 39.99 23.02
N THR A 153 30.57 40.34 23.25
CA THR A 153 31.69 39.41 23.04
C THR A 153 32.58 39.34 24.28
N SER A 154 32.97 38.12 24.67
CA SER A 154 34.02 37.90 25.67
C SER A 154 35.12 37.00 25.14
N ASN A 155 36.35 37.35 25.48
CA ASN A 155 37.55 36.65 25.06
C ASN A 155 38.52 36.46 26.23
N GLY A 156 38.61 35.26 26.76
CA GLY A 156 39.55 34.96 27.84
C GLY A 156 39.29 33.61 28.45
N ARG A 157 40.11 33.24 29.45
CA ARG A 157 39.94 31.96 30.11
C ARG A 157 38.71 32.00 31.03
N ASP A 158 37.83 31.01 30.93
CA ASP A 158 36.63 30.90 31.78
C ASP A 158 35.71 32.14 31.73
N ALA A 159 35.62 32.76 30.55
CA ALA A 159 34.96 34.06 30.33
C ALA A 159 33.64 33.89 29.54
N PRO A 160 32.49 33.63 30.20
CA PRO A 160 31.21 33.58 29.51
C PRO A 160 30.78 34.98 29.04
N ALA A 161 30.10 35.07 27.88
CA ALA A 161 29.71 36.38 27.34
C ALA A 161 28.55 36.99 28.14
N VAL A 162 27.52 36.20 28.41
CA VAL A 162 26.39 36.56 29.25
C VAL A 162 26.34 35.63 30.46
N TYR A 163 26.25 36.20 31.65
CA TYR A 163 26.04 35.47 32.89
C TYR A 163 24.82 36.03 33.62
N MET A 164 23.80 35.20 33.79
CA MET A 164 22.61 35.49 34.60
C MET A 164 22.63 34.60 35.83
N GLN A 165 22.26 35.14 36.99
CA GLN A 165 22.18 34.35 38.21
C GLN A 165 21.08 34.84 39.14
N GLY A 166 20.17 33.91 39.45
CA GLY A 166 19.12 34.04 40.45
C GLY A 166 17.74 33.77 39.85
N ASN A 167 16.68 34.39 40.36
CA ASN A 167 15.30 33.94 40.09
C ASN A 167 14.55 34.84 39.09
N ASN A 168 13.91 34.24 38.10
CA ASN A 168 13.07 34.90 37.09
C ASN A 168 13.83 35.91 36.21
N ASP A 169 15.12 35.66 35.96
CA ASP A 169 15.91 36.47 35.04
C ASP A 169 15.58 36.13 33.58
N THR A 170 15.63 37.15 32.72
CA THR A 170 15.27 37.04 31.30
C THR A 170 16.38 37.55 30.39
N LEU A 171 16.77 36.77 29.38
CA LEU A 171 17.58 37.21 28.25
C LEU A 171 16.71 37.26 27.00
N VAL A 172 16.74 38.39 26.28
CA VAL A 172 16.16 38.55 24.94
C VAL A 172 17.28 38.95 23.98
N ASN A 173 17.59 38.10 23.00
CA ASN A 173 18.65 38.32 22.03
C ASN A 173 18.09 38.36 20.60
N SER A 174 18.29 39.45 19.89
CA SER A 174 18.15 39.55 18.43
C SER A 174 19.47 39.90 17.72
N GLY A 175 20.52 40.19 18.50
CA GLY A 175 21.86 40.48 18.02
C GLY A 175 22.82 39.28 18.13
N THR A 176 24.11 39.56 18.33
CA THR A 176 25.15 38.54 18.49
C THR A 176 25.67 38.47 19.93
N ILE A 177 25.72 37.27 20.48
CA ILE A 177 26.42 36.92 21.72
C ILE A 177 27.48 35.90 21.35
N GLN A 178 28.75 36.20 21.62
CA GLN A 178 29.86 35.33 21.20
C GLN A 178 30.96 35.18 22.25
N THR A 179 31.50 33.96 22.37
CA THR A 179 32.76 33.71 23.10
C THR A 179 33.82 33.10 22.19
N THR A 180 35.07 33.53 22.38
CA THR A 180 36.24 33.02 21.64
C THR A 180 37.34 32.46 22.55
N GLY A 181 37.13 32.51 23.88
CA GLY A 181 38.11 32.12 24.89
C GLY A 181 38.29 30.60 25.08
N THR A 182 39.02 30.21 26.11
CA THR A 182 39.32 28.80 26.46
C THR A 182 38.83 28.45 27.86
N ALA A 183 38.35 27.22 28.12
CA ALA A 183 37.95 26.80 29.47
C ALA A 183 39.07 26.03 30.20
N THR A 184 39.17 26.19 31.52
CA THR A 184 39.87 25.28 32.43
C THR A 184 39.00 24.08 32.80
N SER A 185 39.56 23.08 33.49
CA SER A 185 38.78 21.99 34.07
C SER A 185 37.82 22.54 35.14
N GLY A 186 36.54 22.65 34.79
CA GLY A 186 35.49 23.19 35.66
C GLY A 186 35.12 24.65 35.41
N GLY A 187 35.81 25.35 34.51
CA GLY A 187 35.45 26.69 34.07
C GLY A 187 34.52 26.68 32.84
N SER A 188 34.01 27.86 32.46
CA SER A 188 33.00 28.02 31.41
C SER A 188 33.41 29.09 30.40
N VAL A 189 33.41 28.74 29.12
CA VAL A 189 33.47 29.70 27.99
C VAL A 189 32.18 29.67 27.20
N ASP A 190 31.07 29.56 27.92
CA ASP A 190 29.75 29.44 27.33
C ASP A 190 29.24 30.82 26.89
N ALA A 191 28.49 30.88 25.79
CA ALA A 191 27.97 32.16 25.32
C ALA A 191 26.94 32.74 26.30
N VAL A 192 26.07 31.89 26.84
CA VAL A 192 25.12 32.25 27.89
C VAL A 192 25.18 31.22 29.01
N VAL A 193 25.39 31.70 30.24
CA VAL A 193 25.25 30.91 31.47
C VAL A 193 24.04 31.43 32.25
N SER A 194 23.06 30.58 32.48
CA SER A 194 21.95 30.79 33.39
C SER A 194 22.17 29.98 34.67
N ASN A 195 22.55 30.66 35.74
CA ASN A 195 22.79 30.06 37.04
C ASN A 195 21.70 30.43 38.05
N THR A 196 20.57 29.75 37.96
CA THR A 196 19.56 29.71 39.03
C THR A 196 20.21 29.18 40.32
N LEU A 197 20.29 30.00 41.38
CA LEU A 197 20.96 29.64 42.65
C LEU A 197 20.27 28.51 43.44
N GLY A 198 19.07 28.10 43.03
CA GLY A 198 18.32 27.00 43.62
C GLY A 198 17.38 26.35 42.62
N SER A 199 16.86 25.17 42.96
CA SER A 199 15.96 24.39 42.09
C SER A 199 14.57 25.00 41.91
N SER A 200 14.13 25.85 42.83
CA SER A 200 12.86 26.58 42.74
C SER A 200 12.90 27.80 41.82
N PHE A 201 14.08 28.18 41.32
CA PHE A 201 14.24 29.38 40.52
C PHE A 201 13.91 29.13 39.05
N THR A 202 13.45 30.17 38.36
CA THR A 202 13.13 30.15 36.94
C THR A 202 14.07 31.08 36.15
N ALA A 203 14.25 30.81 34.86
CA ALA A 203 14.91 31.72 33.92
C ALA A 203 14.33 31.59 32.52
N THR A 204 14.37 32.68 31.75
CA THR A 204 13.91 32.70 30.36
C THR A 204 15.01 33.20 29.43
N ILE A 205 15.27 32.48 28.35
CA ILE A 205 16.22 32.86 27.30
C ILE A 205 15.48 32.83 25.97
N THR A 206 15.36 33.97 25.30
CA THR A 206 14.73 34.10 23.99
C THR A 206 15.76 34.56 22.98
N ASN A 207 16.14 33.67 22.06
CA ASN A 207 16.93 34.02 20.87
C ASN A 207 15.97 34.22 19.70
N GLN A 208 15.70 35.49 19.36
CA GLN A 208 14.77 35.89 18.30
C GLN A 208 15.35 35.60 16.90
N ALA A 209 14.51 35.78 15.88
CA ALA A 209 14.93 35.64 14.48
C ALA A 209 16.13 36.55 14.18
N GLY A 210 17.14 36.00 13.51
CA GLY A 210 18.41 36.70 13.24
C GLY A 210 19.41 36.71 14.42
N GLY A 211 18.96 36.39 15.63
CA GLY A 211 19.81 36.31 16.82
C GLY A 211 20.82 35.16 16.74
N ARG A 212 22.04 35.41 17.22
CA ARG A 212 23.15 34.46 17.22
C ARG A 212 23.73 34.32 18.63
N ILE A 213 23.70 33.11 19.17
CA ILE A 213 24.37 32.72 20.43
C ILE A 213 25.42 31.68 20.08
N VAL A 214 26.69 32.08 20.12
CA VAL A 214 27.79 31.26 19.60
C VAL A 214 28.90 31.15 20.63
N SER A 215 29.19 29.92 21.07
CA SER A 215 30.45 29.64 21.75
C SER A 215 31.38 28.90 20.80
N ASN A 216 32.59 29.43 20.57
CA ASN A 216 33.56 28.78 19.69
C ASN A 216 34.19 27.53 20.32
N ASN A 217 34.34 27.49 21.64
CA ASN A 217 35.08 26.43 22.36
C ASN A 217 34.31 25.83 23.53
N GLY A 218 33.07 26.25 23.77
CA GLY A 218 32.23 25.81 24.88
C GLY A 218 30.78 25.60 24.45
N ILE A 219 29.84 25.88 25.35
CA ILE A 219 28.41 25.65 25.15
C ILE A 219 27.72 26.95 24.72
N GLY A 220 26.77 26.86 23.79
CA GLY A 220 25.94 28.02 23.42
C GLY A 220 25.16 28.53 24.62
N VAL A 221 24.33 27.66 25.22
CA VAL A 221 23.53 27.98 26.41
C VAL A 221 23.69 26.90 27.48
N ARG A 222 24.04 27.31 28.71
CA ARG A 222 24.04 26.44 29.90
C ARG A 222 23.01 26.88 30.92
N SER A 223 22.26 25.91 31.46
CA SER A 223 21.46 26.04 32.71
C SER A 223 22.02 25.13 33.80
N THR A 224 21.84 25.48 35.09
CA THR A 224 22.45 24.75 36.22
C THR A 224 21.47 24.05 37.17
N ASN A 225 20.48 24.72 37.78
CA ASN A 225 19.71 24.10 38.88
C ASN A 225 18.18 24.23 38.77
N GLY A 226 17.69 25.35 38.27
CA GLY A 226 16.29 25.75 38.25
C GLY A 226 15.70 25.65 36.84
N ALA A 227 14.38 25.80 36.77
CA ALA A 227 13.67 25.66 35.50
C ALA A 227 14.10 26.74 34.51
N THR A 228 14.48 26.36 33.29
CA THR A 228 14.90 27.31 32.26
C THR A 228 14.09 27.10 31.00
N THR A 229 13.43 28.15 30.53
CA THR A 229 12.79 28.17 29.21
C THR A 229 13.74 28.77 28.19
N ILE A 230 14.03 28.04 27.12
CA ILE A 230 14.87 28.48 26.01
C ILE A 230 14.00 28.51 24.76
N THR A 231 13.68 29.70 24.26
CA THR A 231 12.99 29.89 22.98
C THR A 231 14.00 30.29 21.94
N ASN A 232 14.05 29.58 20.81
CA ASN A 232 14.96 29.87 19.71
C ASN A 232 14.18 30.10 18.41
N ALA A 233 14.60 31.10 17.66
CA ALA A 233 14.22 31.40 16.28
C ALA A 233 15.45 31.79 15.43
N GLY A 234 16.65 31.68 16.00
CA GLY A 234 17.93 32.00 15.37
C GLY A 234 18.96 30.88 15.57
N LEU A 235 20.24 31.24 15.63
CA LEU A 235 21.34 30.30 15.81
C LEU A 235 21.74 30.15 17.28
N ILE A 236 21.79 28.91 17.77
CA ILE A 236 22.53 28.52 18.98
C ILE A 236 23.61 27.50 18.59
N GLN A 237 24.87 27.81 18.87
CA GLN A 237 26.00 26.98 18.50
C GLN A 237 26.95 26.78 19.68
N GLY A 238 27.41 25.54 19.86
CA GLY A 238 28.51 25.20 20.76
C GLY A 238 29.63 24.48 20.02
N GLY A 239 30.79 25.11 19.90
CA GLY A 239 31.94 24.56 19.18
C GLY A 239 32.62 23.38 19.87
N GLY A 240 32.32 23.13 21.15
CA GLY A 240 32.71 21.91 21.86
C GLY A 240 31.82 20.69 21.56
N GLY A 241 30.88 20.79 20.63
CA GLY A 241 29.95 19.71 20.25
C GLY A 241 28.61 19.73 20.99
N THR A 242 28.45 20.55 22.04
CA THR A 242 27.19 20.71 22.79
C THR A 242 26.70 22.15 22.68
N ALA A 243 25.53 22.37 22.07
CA ALA A 243 24.92 23.68 21.92
C ALA A 243 24.14 24.11 23.16
N ILE A 244 23.44 23.16 23.80
CA ILE A 244 22.61 23.41 24.98
C ILE A 244 22.93 22.35 26.03
N GLN A 245 23.15 22.79 27.28
CA GLN A 245 23.36 21.92 28.42
C GLN A 245 22.51 22.36 29.61
N GLY A 246 21.50 21.56 29.94
CA GLY A 246 20.75 21.68 31.19
C GLY A 246 21.50 21.05 32.35
N GLY A 247 21.15 21.48 33.56
CA GLY A 247 21.67 20.93 34.81
C GLY A 247 20.61 20.12 35.54
N ASN A 248 20.34 20.43 36.81
CA ASN A 248 19.40 19.69 37.65
C ASN A 248 17.93 20.14 37.49
N GLY A 249 17.70 21.32 36.92
CA GLY A 249 16.36 21.88 36.71
C GLY A 249 15.75 21.46 35.38
N ASN A 250 14.44 21.68 35.24
CA ASN A 250 13.72 21.37 34.01
C ASN A 250 14.08 22.36 32.90
N VAL A 251 14.47 21.86 31.74
CA VAL A 251 14.68 22.65 30.53
C VAL A 251 13.46 22.51 29.62
N THR A 252 12.80 23.64 29.32
CA THR A 252 11.78 23.72 28.27
C THR A 252 12.41 24.36 27.04
N LEU A 253 12.62 23.59 25.98
CA LEU A 253 13.18 24.08 24.72
C LEU A 253 12.06 24.31 23.71
N ILE A 254 11.89 25.53 23.24
CA ILE A 254 10.91 25.91 22.22
C ILE A 254 11.67 26.31 20.96
N LEU A 255 11.47 25.56 19.87
CA LEU A 255 12.03 25.86 18.56
C LEU A 255 10.95 26.49 17.68
N GLN A 256 11.25 27.65 17.12
CA GLN A 256 10.38 28.39 16.21
C GLN A 256 11.01 28.46 14.81
N THR A 257 10.27 29.02 13.84
CA THR A 257 10.78 29.27 12.49
C THR A 257 12.11 30.03 12.51
N GLY A 258 13.10 29.49 11.80
CA GLY A 258 14.47 30.02 11.76
C GLY A 258 15.43 29.40 12.78
N SER A 259 14.94 28.54 13.69
CA SER A 259 15.79 27.83 14.65
C SER A 259 16.89 27.02 13.97
N GLN A 260 18.11 27.23 14.42
CA GLN A 260 19.27 26.40 14.11
C GLN A 260 20.01 26.06 15.40
N ILE A 261 20.22 24.77 15.65
CA ILE A 261 21.02 24.27 16.77
C ILE A 261 22.23 23.52 16.18
N VAL A 262 23.43 24.04 16.42
CA VAL A 262 24.68 23.43 15.95
C VAL A 262 25.44 22.86 17.14
N GLY A 263 25.31 21.55 17.32
CA GLY A 263 25.78 20.78 18.48
C GLY A 263 24.63 20.04 19.17
N ALA A 264 24.95 19.13 20.10
CA ALA A 264 23.95 18.40 20.88
C ALA A 264 23.15 19.35 21.79
N ALA A 265 21.86 19.06 21.94
CA ALA A 265 21.01 19.64 22.97
C ALA A 265 20.81 18.60 24.07
N ASN A 266 21.33 18.88 25.26
CA ASN A 266 21.21 18.01 26.43
C ASN A 266 20.34 18.69 27.49
N GLY A 267 19.19 18.10 27.83
CA GLY A 267 18.28 18.64 28.83
C GLY A 267 18.79 18.58 30.28
N GLY A 268 19.80 17.75 30.58
CA GLY A 268 20.29 17.53 31.94
C GLY A 268 19.45 16.53 32.73
N ALA A 269 19.46 16.62 34.05
CA ALA A 269 18.84 15.65 34.96
C ALA A 269 17.36 15.92 35.27
N GLY A 270 16.83 17.09 34.87
CA GLY A 270 15.43 17.46 35.07
C GLY A 270 14.44 16.69 34.17
N THR A 271 13.17 17.08 34.28
CA THR A 271 12.12 16.68 33.34
C THR A 271 12.03 17.74 32.25
N ASN A 272 12.67 17.47 31.13
CA ASN A 272 12.92 18.38 30.03
C ASN A 272 12.00 18.08 28.85
N THR A 273 11.58 19.14 28.17
CA THR A 273 10.63 19.07 27.06
C THR A 273 11.13 19.83 25.85
N VAL A 274 10.73 19.38 24.66
CA VAL A 274 10.94 20.10 23.39
C VAL A 274 9.59 20.43 22.78
N THR A 275 9.38 21.68 22.38
CA THR A 275 8.21 22.12 21.63
C THR A 275 8.64 22.70 20.29
N LEU A 276 8.03 22.22 19.21
CA LEU A 276 8.23 22.73 17.85
C LEU A 276 7.05 23.63 17.49
N GLN A 277 7.32 24.87 17.07
CA GLN A 277 6.34 25.87 16.65
C GLN A 277 6.71 26.40 15.26
N GLY A 278 5.73 26.85 14.49
CA GLY A 278 5.95 27.31 13.12
C GLY A 278 6.50 26.19 12.22
N THR A 279 7.60 26.46 11.51
CA THR A 279 8.21 25.53 10.56
C THR A 279 9.71 25.39 10.75
N GLY A 280 10.30 24.22 10.51
CA GLY A 280 11.75 24.10 10.58
C GLY A 280 12.31 22.70 10.39
N THR A 281 13.61 22.57 10.66
CA THR A 281 14.32 21.29 10.68
C THR A 281 15.14 21.17 11.94
N ALA A 282 15.00 20.05 12.65
CA ALA A 282 15.82 19.69 13.80
C ALA A 282 16.72 18.51 13.40
N SER A 283 18.00 18.78 13.15
CA SER A 283 18.97 17.79 12.66
C SER A 283 20.05 17.41 13.69
N ASN A 284 20.06 18.06 14.85
CA ASN A 284 21.00 17.77 15.94
C ASN A 284 20.52 16.62 16.83
N ALA A 285 21.40 16.14 17.71
CA ALA A 285 21.03 15.19 18.76
C ALA A 285 20.31 15.91 19.92
N PHE A 286 19.25 15.29 20.43
CA PHE A 286 18.51 15.70 21.62
C PHE A 286 18.57 14.58 22.66
N THR A 287 19.30 14.82 23.75
CA THR A 287 19.48 13.85 24.84
C THR A 287 18.86 14.35 26.13
N ASN A 288 18.33 13.44 26.94
CA ASN A 288 17.69 13.75 28.21
C ASN A 288 16.48 14.69 28.10
N PHE A 289 15.70 14.56 27.02
CA PHE A 289 14.39 15.18 26.90
C PHE A 289 13.33 14.07 26.95
N GLN A 290 12.35 14.17 27.85
CA GLN A 290 11.34 13.12 28.03
C GLN A 290 10.18 13.25 27.05
N SER A 291 9.82 14.47 26.64
CA SER A 291 8.70 14.70 25.72
C SER A 291 9.03 15.66 24.59
N LEU A 292 8.47 15.33 23.42
CA LEU A 292 8.43 16.19 22.24
C LEU A 292 6.97 16.59 21.97
N THR A 293 6.72 17.87 21.73
CA THR A 293 5.42 18.37 21.27
C THR A 293 5.61 19.10 19.94
N MET A 294 4.96 18.63 18.89
CA MET A 294 4.84 19.36 17.63
C MET A 294 3.54 20.19 17.63
N ALA A 295 3.67 21.50 17.76
CA ALA A 295 2.59 22.49 17.77
C ALA A 295 2.75 23.55 16.66
N GLY A 296 3.48 23.20 15.59
CA GLY A 296 3.72 24.02 14.42
C GLY A 296 2.87 23.62 13.22
N THR A 297 3.30 24.03 12.03
CA THR A 297 2.67 23.69 10.75
C THR A 297 3.43 22.62 9.98
N ASP A 298 4.77 22.69 9.94
CA ASP A 298 5.60 21.71 9.21
C ASP A 298 7.03 21.64 9.78
N TRP A 299 7.38 20.50 10.39
CA TRP A 299 8.71 20.27 10.95
C TRP A 299 9.30 18.96 10.45
N THR A 300 10.54 19.02 9.97
CA THR A 300 11.35 17.82 9.71
C THR A 300 12.25 17.52 10.90
N TRP A 301 12.09 16.33 11.47
CA TRP A 301 12.99 15.76 12.46
C TRP A 301 14.00 14.84 11.77
N ALA A 302 15.22 15.34 11.56
CA ALA A 302 16.32 14.60 10.93
C ALA A 302 17.37 14.11 11.92
N GLY A 303 17.34 14.62 13.16
CA GLY A 303 18.28 14.28 14.21
C GLY A 303 17.89 13.02 14.99
N THR A 304 18.49 12.88 16.17
CA THR A 304 18.19 11.79 17.11
C THR A 304 17.59 12.34 18.40
N GLY A 305 16.72 11.57 19.02
CA GLY A 305 16.06 11.88 20.29
C GLY A 305 16.16 10.73 21.28
N THR A 306 16.07 11.06 22.57
CA THR A 306 15.86 10.07 23.65
C THR A 306 14.52 10.32 24.36
N PHE A 307 13.46 10.57 23.58
CA PHE A 307 12.13 10.86 24.11
C PHE A 307 11.46 9.59 24.66
N SER A 308 10.52 9.77 25.57
CA SER A 308 9.57 8.74 25.99
C SER A 308 8.20 8.96 25.36
N THR A 309 7.83 10.22 25.12
CA THR A 309 6.56 10.58 24.47
C THR A 309 6.76 11.60 23.35
N ALA A 310 5.91 11.50 22.33
CA ALA A 310 5.81 12.48 21.26
C ALA A 310 4.35 12.83 21.00
N LEU A 311 3.98 14.10 21.07
CA LEU A 311 2.65 14.60 20.78
C LEU A 311 2.69 15.44 19.50
N VAL A 312 2.03 14.98 18.44
CA VAL A 312 1.78 15.79 17.23
C VAL A 312 0.44 16.47 17.40
N GLN A 313 0.46 17.69 17.92
CA GLN A 313 -0.73 18.48 18.23
C GLN A 313 -1.34 19.15 16.99
N SER A 314 -0.49 19.61 16.05
CA SER A 314 -0.90 20.28 14.82
C SER A 314 0.14 20.11 13.71
N GLY A 315 -0.28 20.36 12.47
CA GLY A 315 0.63 20.37 11.32
C GLY A 315 1.21 18.99 11.00
N THR A 316 2.35 18.99 10.30
CA THR A 316 3.08 17.77 9.94
C THR A 316 4.38 17.66 10.70
N LEU A 317 4.60 16.53 11.37
CA LEU A 317 5.92 16.11 11.85
C LEU A 317 6.48 15.04 10.91
N ASN A 318 7.51 15.39 10.14
CA ASN A 318 8.18 14.48 9.22
C ASN A 318 9.45 13.88 9.85
N LEU A 319 9.43 12.59 10.16
CA LEU A 319 10.54 11.86 10.77
C LEU A 319 11.42 11.22 9.70
N THR A 320 12.62 11.78 9.54
CA THR A 320 13.73 11.18 8.77
C THR A 320 14.84 10.66 9.69
N GLY A 321 14.86 11.12 10.94
CA GLY A 321 15.68 10.62 12.04
C GLY A 321 14.88 9.81 13.07
N THR A 322 15.42 9.64 14.27
CA THR A 322 14.76 8.86 15.34
C THR A 322 14.33 9.74 16.50
N LEU A 323 13.17 9.41 17.11
CA LEU A 323 12.71 10.05 18.35
C LEU A 323 13.19 9.32 19.61
N GLY A 324 13.58 8.05 19.49
CA GLY A 324 14.06 7.21 20.59
C GLY A 324 15.29 6.39 20.22
N THR A 325 15.74 5.59 21.17
CA THR A 325 16.79 4.58 20.99
C THR A 325 16.18 3.20 20.77
N THR A 326 16.99 2.22 20.39
CA THR A 326 16.55 0.80 20.29
C THR A 326 16.05 0.20 21.60
N THR A 327 16.33 0.85 22.74
CA THR A 327 15.95 0.42 24.10
C THR A 327 14.82 1.24 24.71
N ALA A 328 14.51 2.43 24.19
CA ALA A 328 13.46 3.32 24.70
C ALA A 328 12.31 3.41 23.69
N SER A 329 11.21 2.71 23.97
CA SER A 329 9.99 2.79 23.15
C SER A 329 9.32 4.14 23.34
N VAL A 330 9.29 4.96 22.28
CA VAL A 330 8.51 6.20 22.24
C VAL A 330 7.04 5.86 22.06
N VAL A 331 6.18 6.47 22.87
CA VAL A 331 4.73 6.47 22.63
C VAL A 331 4.37 7.76 21.91
N ALA A 332 3.90 7.65 20.66
CA ALA A 332 3.47 8.78 19.87
C ALA A 332 1.95 8.95 19.90
N THR A 333 1.48 10.19 20.03
CA THR A 333 0.07 10.56 19.92
C THR A 333 -0.08 11.59 18.81
N VAL A 334 -0.97 11.35 17.85
CA VAL A 334 -1.30 12.28 16.76
C VAL A 334 -2.72 12.78 17.01
N ASN A 335 -2.89 14.10 17.11
CA ASN A 335 -4.20 14.71 17.29
C ASN A 335 -4.97 14.82 15.96
N ALA A 336 -6.29 14.99 16.07
CA ALA A 336 -7.14 15.27 14.92
C ALA A 336 -6.64 16.50 14.13
N GLY A 337 -6.55 16.34 12.80
CA GLY A 337 -6.03 17.36 11.89
C GLY A 337 -4.50 17.46 11.81
N ALA A 338 -3.75 16.70 12.62
CA ALA A 338 -2.30 16.62 12.55
C ALA A 338 -1.83 15.41 11.72
N THR A 339 -0.58 15.44 11.27
CA THR A 339 0.05 14.37 10.50
C THR A 339 1.39 13.97 11.13
N LEU A 340 1.59 12.68 11.38
CA LEU A 340 2.89 12.09 11.61
C LEU A 340 3.34 11.36 10.35
N GLN A 341 4.41 11.85 9.72
CA GLN A 341 4.98 11.26 8.52
C GLN A 341 6.31 10.60 8.84
N ALA A 342 6.54 9.39 8.34
CA ALA A 342 7.80 8.66 8.51
C ALA A 342 7.92 7.53 7.47
N ASN A 343 9.10 6.93 7.34
CA ASN A 343 9.19 5.56 6.80
C ASN A 343 9.04 4.53 7.94
N ALA A 344 8.95 3.25 7.60
CA ALA A 344 8.79 2.15 8.56
C ALA A 344 9.88 2.09 9.64
N SER A 345 11.11 2.51 9.34
CA SER A 345 12.24 2.47 10.28
C SER A 345 12.29 3.67 11.25
N ASN A 346 11.64 4.77 10.89
CA ASN A 346 11.64 6.01 11.69
C ASN A 346 10.35 6.18 12.52
N LEU A 347 9.26 5.49 12.17
CA LEU A 347 8.01 5.59 12.91
C LEU A 347 8.13 4.92 14.30
N PRO A 348 7.67 5.56 15.39
CA PRO A 348 7.60 4.94 16.71
C PRO A 348 6.76 3.66 16.71
N LEU A 349 7.13 2.66 17.52
CA LEU A 349 6.46 1.35 17.54
C LEU A 349 5.10 1.34 18.24
N SER A 350 4.72 2.41 18.93
CA SER A 350 3.42 2.57 19.56
C SER A 350 2.86 3.95 19.19
N VAL A 351 1.81 3.96 18.38
CA VAL A 351 1.16 5.19 17.89
C VAL A 351 -0.33 5.18 18.24
N THR A 352 -0.78 6.22 18.94
CA THR A 352 -2.19 6.58 19.06
C THR A 352 -2.49 7.67 18.03
N ASP A 353 -3.03 7.27 16.90
CA ASP A 353 -3.41 8.12 15.79
C ASP A 353 -4.88 8.55 15.86
N ASN A 354 -5.13 9.85 16.05
CA ASN A 354 -6.44 10.47 15.90
C ASN A 354 -6.48 11.44 14.70
N GLY A 355 -5.40 11.52 13.92
CA GLY A 355 -5.25 12.37 12.75
C GLY A 355 -4.88 11.54 11.54
N LEU A 356 -3.63 11.69 11.09
CA LEU A 356 -3.07 10.92 9.99
C LEU A 356 -1.66 10.41 10.32
N VAL A 357 -1.45 9.10 10.18
CA VAL A 357 -0.11 8.52 10.03
C VAL A 357 0.18 8.28 8.55
N ARG A 358 1.18 8.97 8.00
CA ARG A 358 1.63 8.79 6.62
C ARG A 358 2.95 8.03 6.57
N PHE A 359 2.93 6.87 5.95
CA PHE A 359 4.15 6.18 5.55
C PHE A 359 4.66 6.75 4.22
N GLN A 360 5.73 7.53 4.25
CA GLN A 360 6.50 7.91 3.07
C GLN A 360 7.59 6.86 2.84
N GLN A 361 7.24 5.83 2.07
CA GLN A 361 8.05 4.62 1.94
C GLN A 361 8.61 4.51 0.52
N ASP A 362 9.81 5.06 0.29
CA ASP A 362 10.46 5.08 -1.02
C ASP A 362 11.27 3.81 -1.33
N SER A 363 11.58 3.00 -0.32
CA SER A 363 12.27 1.71 -0.43
C SER A 363 11.53 0.64 0.35
N ALA A 364 11.84 -0.65 0.17
CA ALA A 364 11.17 -1.69 0.95
C ALA A 364 11.43 -1.55 2.46
N GLY A 365 10.41 -1.74 3.30
CA GLY A 365 10.54 -1.69 4.75
C GLY A 365 9.39 -2.39 5.48
N THR A 366 9.66 -2.84 6.71
CA THR A 366 8.68 -3.53 7.55
C THR A 366 8.42 -2.73 8.81
N TYR A 367 7.15 -2.43 9.08
CA TYR A 367 6.73 -1.80 10.33
C TYR A 367 6.02 -2.85 11.21
N THR A 368 6.58 -3.08 12.40
CA THR A 368 6.11 -4.10 13.35
C THR A 368 5.35 -3.52 14.55
N GLY A 369 5.30 -2.19 14.66
CA GLY A 369 4.61 -1.51 15.75
C GLY A 369 3.09 -1.58 15.63
N THR A 370 2.40 -1.05 16.64
CA THR A 370 0.94 -0.94 16.65
C THR A 370 0.51 0.51 16.42
N ILE A 371 -0.57 0.67 15.65
CA ILE A 371 -1.24 1.94 15.42
C ILE A 371 -2.70 1.76 15.86
N GLY A 372 -3.17 2.61 16.77
CA GLY A 372 -4.54 2.64 17.26
C GLY A 372 -5.15 4.03 17.20
N GLY A 373 -6.44 4.19 17.49
CA GLY A 373 -7.12 5.50 17.58
C GLY A 373 -8.14 5.76 16.46
N ALA A 374 -8.63 7.00 16.36
CA ALA A 374 -9.68 7.35 15.38
C ALA A 374 -9.14 7.75 13.99
N GLY A 375 -7.83 7.93 13.85
CA GLY A 375 -7.15 8.46 12.67
C GLY A 375 -6.98 7.46 11.53
N ALA A 376 -6.41 7.94 10.43
CA ALA A 376 -6.22 7.18 9.20
C ALA A 376 -4.73 6.90 8.91
N VAL A 377 -4.47 5.84 8.16
CA VAL A 377 -3.14 5.52 7.64
C VAL A 377 -3.08 5.78 6.14
N GLU A 378 -2.01 6.44 5.68
CA GLU A 378 -1.74 6.62 4.24
C GLU A 378 -0.38 6.03 3.86
N LYS A 379 -0.35 5.22 2.80
CA LYS A 379 0.87 4.72 2.16
C LYS A 379 1.22 5.55 0.91
N THR A 380 2.39 6.17 0.93
CA THR A 380 3.01 6.92 -0.16
C THR A 380 4.43 6.40 -0.45
N GLY A 381 5.09 6.94 -1.48
CA GLY A 381 6.42 6.49 -1.92
C GLY A 381 6.38 5.18 -2.73
N ALA A 382 7.39 4.97 -3.58
CA ALA A 382 7.38 3.88 -4.57
C ALA A 382 7.67 2.48 -3.98
N GLY A 383 8.22 2.40 -2.77
CA GLY A 383 8.62 1.14 -2.14
C GLY A 383 7.46 0.32 -1.56
N THR A 384 7.78 -0.91 -1.16
CA THR A 384 6.87 -1.79 -0.42
C THR A 384 6.92 -1.50 1.08
N LEU A 385 5.77 -1.15 1.67
CA LEU A 385 5.57 -1.18 3.11
C LEU A 385 4.96 -2.53 3.50
N THR A 386 5.68 -3.32 4.27
CA THR A 386 5.10 -4.49 4.94
C THR A 386 4.56 -4.05 6.30
N LEU A 387 3.24 -4.05 6.46
CA LEU A 387 2.58 -3.68 7.71
C LEU A 387 2.26 -4.95 8.50
N ALA A 388 3.09 -5.25 9.50
CA ALA A 388 3.11 -6.53 10.22
C ALA A 388 3.09 -6.29 11.75
N PRO A 389 2.00 -5.72 12.31
CA PRO A 389 1.91 -5.44 13.73
C PRO A 389 2.14 -6.72 14.55
N SER A 390 3.05 -6.65 15.54
CA SER A 390 3.40 -7.82 16.36
C SER A 390 2.34 -8.20 17.38
N ALA A 391 1.37 -7.32 17.64
CA ALA A 391 0.25 -7.61 18.54
C ALA A 391 -0.77 -8.50 17.83
N ALA A 392 -1.27 -9.54 18.54
CA ALA A 392 -2.24 -10.49 17.98
C ALA A 392 -3.54 -9.83 17.48
N GLY A 393 -3.96 -8.73 18.12
CA GLY A 393 -5.12 -7.93 17.70
C GLY A 393 -4.88 -7.06 16.46
N GLY A 394 -3.66 -6.99 15.95
CA GLY A 394 -3.29 -6.13 14.82
C GLY A 394 -3.31 -4.65 15.17
N ASN A 395 -3.61 -3.83 14.17
CA ASN A 395 -3.80 -2.39 14.32
C ASN A 395 -5.27 -2.09 14.66
N THR A 396 -5.52 -1.02 15.40
CA THR A 396 -6.86 -0.63 15.88
C THR A 396 -7.30 0.77 15.45
N TYR A 397 -6.56 1.40 14.54
CA TYR A 397 -6.98 2.69 13.98
C TYR A 397 -8.26 2.54 13.15
N ALA A 398 -9.18 3.51 13.25
CA ALA A 398 -10.53 3.40 12.69
C ALA A 398 -10.79 4.27 11.44
N GLY A 399 -9.93 5.26 11.15
CA GLY A 399 -10.11 6.20 10.03
C GLY A 399 -9.83 5.60 8.64
N GLY A 400 -9.35 4.36 8.58
CA GLY A 400 -9.12 3.63 7.33
C GLY A 400 -7.69 3.71 6.81
N THR A 401 -7.45 3.05 5.67
CA THR A 401 -6.15 2.94 5.01
C THR A 401 -6.25 3.41 3.57
N THR A 402 -5.44 4.39 3.17
CA THR A 402 -5.32 4.86 1.78
C THR A 402 -3.98 4.43 1.19
N ILE A 403 -3.98 3.82 0.01
CA ILE A 403 -2.77 3.42 -0.72
C ILE A 403 -2.62 4.33 -1.94
N THR A 404 -1.81 5.38 -1.79
CA THR A 404 -1.61 6.41 -2.82
C THR A 404 -0.48 6.03 -3.79
N GLN A 405 0.61 5.42 -3.30
CA GLN A 405 1.74 5.00 -4.14
C GLN A 405 2.43 3.72 -3.62
N GLY A 406 3.09 3.00 -4.54
CA GLY A 406 3.84 1.79 -4.22
C GLY A 406 2.95 0.65 -3.73
N THR A 407 3.51 -0.21 -2.87
CA THR A 407 2.84 -1.42 -2.39
C THR A 407 2.66 -1.39 -0.88
N LEU A 408 1.45 -1.68 -0.40
CA LEU A 408 1.17 -2.06 0.98
C LEU A 408 0.99 -3.57 1.04
N SER A 409 1.89 -4.27 1.73
CA SER A 409 1.83 -5.72 1.94
C SER A 409 1.33 -6.02 3.35
N VAL A 410 0.30 -6.86 3.45
CA VAL A 410 -0.33 -7.28 4.71
C VAL A 410 -0.63 -8.77 4.71
N ALA A 411 -0.50 -9.41 5.87
CA ALA A 411 -0.76 -10.84 6.05
C ALA A 411 -2.16 -11.14 6.65
N ALA A 412 -2.86 -10.12 7.15
CA ALA A 412 -4.19 -10.26 7.75
C ALA A 412 -4.98 -8.94 7.66
N ASP A 413 -6.31 -9.01 7.66
CA ASP A 413 -7.18 -7.82 7.60
C ASP A 413 -6.97 -6.88 8.79
N ASN A 414 -6.71 -7.42 9.98
CA ASN A 414 -6.46 -6.60 11.18
C ASN A 414 -5.16 -5.78 11.11
N ALA A 415 -4.25 -6.05 10.16
CA ALA A 415 -3.14 -5.15 9.90
C ALA A 415 -3.60 -3.81 9.32
N LEU A 416 -4.78 -3.76 8.69
CA LEU A 416 -5.37 -2.56 8.06
C LEU A 416 -6.25 -1.74 9.03
N GLY A 417 -6.19 -1.98 10.34
CA GLY A 417 -6.98 -1.26 11.36
C GLY A 417 -8.35 -1.88 11.62
N ALA A 418 -9.18 -1.19 12.42
CA ALA A 418 -10.50 -1.62 12.89
C ALA A 418 -11.60 -1.47 11.83
N SER A 419 -11.43 -2.14 10.67
CA SER A 419 -12.36 -2.14 9.53
C SER A 419 -12.71 -0.77 8.94
N GLY A 420 -11.92 0.27 9.19
CA GLY A 420 -12.00 1.55 8.48
C GLY A 420 -11.75 1.38 6.98
N ALA A 421 -12.29 2.28 6.16
CA ALA A 421 -12.30 2.16 4.70
C ALA A 421 -10.90 1.87 4.10
N LEU A 422 -10.85 1.00 3.08
CA LEU A 422 -9.67 0.77 2.25
C LEU A 422 -9.83 1.52 0.92
N THR A 423 -8.95 2.49 0.67
CA THR A 423 -9.01 3.34 -0.52
C THR A 423 -7.78 3.12 -1.39
N PHE A 424 -7.99 2.68 -2.62
CA PHE A 424 -6.94 2.63 -3.64
C PHE A 424 -6.88 3.97 -4.37
N ASN A 425 -5.73 4.64 -4.27
CA ASN A 425 -5.47 5.93 -4.89
C ASN A 425 -4.21 5.90 -5.76
N GLY A 426 -4.05 4.84 -6.55
CA GLY A 426 -2.89 4.58 -7.42
C GLY A 426 -1.94 3.49 -6.93
N GLY A 427 -2.07 3.05 -5.67
CA GLY A 427 -1.20 2.02 -5.09
C GLY A 427 -1.70 0.57 -5.22
N THR A 428 -0.90 -0.35 -4.69
CA THR A 428 -1.15 -1.79 -4.68
C THR A 428 -1.37 -2.31 -3.26
N LEU A 429 -2.44 -3.08 -3.04
CA LEU A 429 -2.55 -3.99 -1.90
C LEU A 429 -1.95 -5.34 -2.31
N GLN A 430 -0.94 -5.81 -1.59
CA GLN A 430 -0.34 -7.12 -1.80
C GLN A 430 -0.66 -8.05 -0.63
N LEU A 431 -1.05 -9.29 -0.94
CA LEU A 431 -1.30 -10.30 0.08
C LEU A 431 0.01 -10.99 0.50
N GLY A 432 0.34 -10.91 1.78
CA GLY A 432 1.45 -11.63 2.42
C GLY A 432 1.07 -13.04 2.89
N SER A 433 -0.22 -13.34 3.01
CA SER A 433 -0.81 -14.66 3.26
C SER A 433 -2.30 -14.67 2.85
N ALA A 434 -2.94 -15.84 2.87
CA ALA A 434 -4.36 -15.96 2.60
C ALA A 434 -5.20 -15.38 3.75
N PHE A 435 -6.10 -14.45 3.43
CA PHE A 435 -7.12 -13.90 4.33
C PHE A 435 -8.22 -13.22 3.51
N ASP A 436 -9.42 -13.11 4.10
CA ASP A 436 -10.53 -12.35 3.52
C ASP A 436 -10.61 -10.95 4.13
N LEU A 437 -10.98 -9.95 3.32
CA LEU A 437 -11.26 -8.62 3.86
C LEU A 437 -12.55 -8.67 4.69
N ALA A 438 -12.54 -7.95 5.82
CA ALA A 438 -13.74 -7.85 6.65
C ALA A 438 -14.90 -7.23 5.84
N ALA A 439 -16.08 -7.86 5.88
CA ALA A 439 -17.25 -7.40 5.12
C ALA A 439 -17.74 -6.00 5.53
N SER A 440 -17.38 -5.53 6.74
CA SER A 440 -17.64 -4.18 7.22
C SER A 440 -16.70 -3.11 6.64
N ARG A 441 -15.60 -3.51 6.01
CA ARG A 441 -14.58 -2.60 5.47
C ARG A 441 -15.01 -2.10 4.11
N ALA A 442 -15.46 -0.84 4.03
CA ALA A 442 -15.75 -0.20 2.75
C ALA A 442 -14.50 -0.20 1.85
N VAL A 443 -14.64 -0.55 0.56
CA VAL A 443 -13.54 -0.55 -0.40
C VAL A 443 -13.85 0.41 -1.54
N SER A 444 -12.89 1.27 -1.89
CA SER A 444 -13.06 2.21 -2.99
C SER A 444 -11.81 2.39 -3.85
N ILE A 445 -11.99 2.73 -5.13
CA ILE A 445 -10.94 3.01 -6.11
C ILE A 445 -11.14 4.42 -6.65
N THR A 446 -10.21 5.33 -6.38
CA THR A 446 -10.26 6.70 -6.91
C THR A 446 -9.95 6.72 -8.41
N ALA A 447 -10.05 7.87 -9.06
CA ALA A 447 -9.67 8.04 -10.47
C ALA A 447 -8.20 7.67 -10.78
N ASN A 448 -7.35 7.51 -9.76
CA ASN A 448 -5.96 7.08 -9.91
C ASN A 448 -5.79 5.56 -10.03
N ASN A 449 -6.88 4.80 -10.07
CA ASN A 449 -6.91 3.33 -10.18
C ASN A 449 -6.39 2.61 -8.92
N GLY A 450 -6.49 1.28 -8.93
CA GLY A 450 -6.05 0.43 -7.83
C GLY A 450 -5.58 -0.92 -8.31
N THR A 451 -4.67 -1.53 -7.54
CA THR A 451 -4.15 -2.87 -7.83
C THR A 451 -4.30 -3.77 -6.60
N ILE A 452 -4.78 -4.99 -6.83
CA ILE A 452 -4.73 -6.08 -5.86
C ILE A 452 -3.78 -7.15 -6.42
N ASP A 453 -2.68 -7.37 -5.70
CA ASP A 453 -1.73 -8.44 -5.99
C ASP A 453 -1.91 -9.58 -4.99
N THR A 454 -2.51 -10.67 -5.45
CA THR A 454 -2.76 -11.82 -4.60
C THR A 454 -1.52 -12.67 -4.35
N GLN A 455 -0.41 -12.40 -5.04
CA GLN A 455 0.77 -13.27 -5.04
C GLN A 455 0.35 -14.72 -5.34
N GLY A 456 0.47 -15.65 -4.38
CA GLY A 456 0.00 -17.03 -4.51
C GLY A 456 -1.20 -17.37 -3.62
N PHE A 457 -1.84 -16.38 -3.01
CA PHE A 457 -2.86 -16.58 -1.96
C PHE A 457 -4.27 -16.27 -2.46
N ASP A 458 -5.25 -16.95 -1.90
CA ASP A 458 -6.65 -16.68 -2.19
C ASP A 458 -7.23 -15.66 -1.20
N SER A 459 -8.17 -14.83 -1.67
CA SER A 459 -8.87 -13.84 -0.85
C SER A 459 -10.27 -13.54 -1.38
N THR A 460 -11.21 -13.36 -0.47
CA THR A 460 -12.59 -12.95 -0.74
C THR A 460 -12.82 -11.51 -0.30
N ILE A 461 -13.47 -10.74 -1.17
CA ILE A 461 -14.06 -9.44 -0.88
C ILE A 461 -15.58 -9.61 -1.00
N ALA A 462 -16.24 -9.68 0.16
CA ALA A 462 -17.68 -9.95 0.26
C ALA A 462 -18.54 -8.72 -0.08
N GLN A 463 -18.02 -7.54 0.25
CA GLN A 463 -18.64 -6.24 0.09
C GLN A 463 -18.44 -5.65 -1.31
N ASN A 464 -19.16 -4.57 -1.61
CA ASN A 464 -18.99 -3.86 -2.87
C ASN A 464 -17.69 -3.04 -2.91
N ILE A 465 -17.02 -3.05 -4.06
CA ILE A 465 -15.97 -2.08 -4.40
C ILE A 465 -16.61 -0.95 -5.20
N SER A 466 -16.37 0.30 -4.81
CA SER A 466 -16.95 1.51 -5.42
C SER A 466 -15.89 2.46 -5.98
N GLY A 467 -16.29 3.51 -6.70
CA GLY A 467 -15.41 4.62 -7.11
C GLY A 467 -15.31 4.83 -8.62
N ALA A 468 -14.37 5.67 -9.06
CA ALA A 468 -14.25 6.07 -10.47
C ALA A 468 -13.16 5.33 -11.24
N GLY A 469 -12.18 4.74 -10.54
CA GLY A 469 -11.02 4.13 -11.18
C GLY A 469 -11.21 2.67 -11.58
N SER A 470 -10.15 2.14 -12.17
CA SER A 470 -10.03 0.76 -12.65
C SER A 470 -9.35 -0.14 -11.63
N LEU A 471 -9.71 -1.42 -11.62
CA LEU A 471 -9.06 -2.46 -10.82
C LEU A 471 -8.10 -3.28 -11.68
N THR A 472 -6.86 -3.43 -11.22
CA THR A 472 -5.90 -4.41 -11.76
C THR A 472 -5.71 -5.56 -10.77
N LYS A 473 -5.85 -6.80 -11.26
CA LYS A 473 -5.55 -8.02 -10.52
C LYS A 473 -4.21 -8.61 -10.99
N LEU A 474 -3.28 -8.77 -10.04
CA LEU A 474 -1.99 -9.45 -10.21
C LEU A 474 -1.92 -10.70 -9.31
N GLY A 475 -0.84 -11.49 -9.43
CA GLY A 475 -0.63 -12.70 -8.67
C GLY A 475 -1.38 -13.92 -9.22
N SER A 476 -0.84 -15.12 -9.01
CA SER A 476 -1.45 -16.39 -9.40
C SER A 476 -2.63 -16.83 -8.52
N GLY A 477 -2.79 -16.28 -7.32
CA GLY A 477 -3.90 -16.60 -6.42
C GLY A 477 -5.27 -16.13 -6.93
N THR A 478 -6.34 -16.60 -6.29
CA THR A 478 -7.74 -16.33 -6.62
C THR A 478 -8.28 -15.13 -5.84
N LEU A 479 -8.89 -14.17 -6.55
CA LEU A 479 -9.64 -13.06 -5.94
C LEU A 479 -11.14 -13.29 -6.18
N THR A 480 -11.89 -13.55 -5.10
CA THR A 480 -13.36 -13.71 -5.15
C THR A 480 -14.05 -12.40 -4.80
N LEU A 481 -14.90 -11.90 -5.70
CA LEU A 481 -15.67 -10.68 -5.56
C LEU A 481 -17.16 -11.04 -5.45
N ASN A 482 -17.70 -11.06 -4.24
CA ASN A 482 -19.10 -11.44 -3.99
C ASN A 482 -20.06 -10.24 -3.92
N GLY A 483 -19.53 -9.02 -3.88
CA GLY A 483 -20.33 -7.79 -3.89
C GLY A 483 -20.84 -7.39 -5.28
N ALA A 484 -21.85 -6.52 -5.31
CA ALA A 484 -22.23 -5.76 -6.49
C ALA A 484 -21.27 -4.57 -6.67
N ASN A 485 -20.15 -4.79 -7.35
CA ASN A 485 -19.10 -3.79 -7.51
C ASN A 485 -19.56 -2.69 -8.47
N SER A 486 -19.41 -1.43 -8.06
CA SER A 486 -19.92 -0.25 -8.76
C SER A 486 -18.82 0.72 -9.22
N TYR A 487 -17.55 0.33 -9.14
CA TYR A 487 -16.46 1.16 -9.66
C TYR A 487 -16.58 1.34 -11.18
N ALA A 488 -16.49 2.57 -11.66
CA ALA A 488 -16.79 2.90 -13.07
C ALA A 488 -15.66 2.55 -14.06
N GLY A 489 -14.42 2.44 -13.59
CA GLY A 489 -13.28 2.05 -14.42
C GLY A 489 -13.30 0.57 -14.80
N GLY A 490 -12.35 0.16 -15.62
CA GLY A 490 -12.25 -1.22 -16.11
C GLY A 490 -11.70 -2.21 -15.09
N THR A 491 -11.74 -3.49 -15.44
CA THR A 491 -11.10 -4.57 -14.68
C THR A 491 -10.06 -5.27 -15.56
N SER A 492 -8.79 -5.23 -15.15
CA SER A 492 -7.71 -5.95 -15.83
C SER A 492 -7.30 -7.16 -15.02
N VAL A 493 -7.52 -8.36 -15.56
CA VAL A 493 -7.08 -9.62 -14.95
C VAL A 493 -5.79 -10.07 -15.63
N ASN A 494 -4.65 -9.70 -15.04
CA ASN A 494 -3.34 -9.94 -15.65
C ASN A 494 -2.75 -11.31 -15.28
N ALA A 495 -3.13 -11.86 -14.12
CA ALA A 495 -2.69 -13.16 -13.64
C ALA A 495 -3.69 -13.77 -12.65
N GLY A 496 -3.64 -15.11 -12.52
CA GLY A 496 -4.47 -15.87 -11.59
C GLY A 496 -5.95 -15.84 -11.98
N THR A 497 -6.82 -15.90 -10.99
CA THR A 497 -8.26 -16.03 -11.17
C THR A 497 -9.01 -14.88 -10.50
N VAL A 498 -10.04 -14.35 -11.18
CA VAL A 498 -11.08 -13.53 -10.57
C VAL A 498 -12.41 -14.28 -10.64
N ILE A 499 -13.04 -14.51 -9.48
CA ILE A 499 -14.38 -15.07 -9.37
C ILE A 499 -15.34 -13.91 -9.10
N VAL A 500 -16.29 -13.66 -10.00
CA VAL A 500 -17.39 -12.71 -9.78
C VAL A 500 -18.60 -13.53 -9.35
N GLY A 501 -18.85 -13.52 -8.04
CA GLY A 501 -19.88 -14.34 -7.40
C GLY A 501 -19.50 -15.81 -7.32
N ASP A 502 -19.36 -16.30 -6.09
CA ASP A 502 -19.34 -17.74 -5.81
C ASP A 502 -20.74 -18.36 -5.93
N GLY A 503 -20.84 -19.68 -5.68
CA GLY A 503 -22.10 -20.42 -5.79
C GLY A 503 -23.21 -19.96 -4.84
N THR A 504 -22.91 -19.09 -3.87
CA THR A 504 -23.89 -18.48 -2.95
C THR A 504 -24.16 -16.99 -3.26
N SER A 505 -23.36 -16.39 -4.14
CA SER A 505 -23.35 -14.94 -4.42
C SER A 505 -23.59 -14.64 -5.90
N ALA A 506 -24.57 -15.31 -6.53
CA ALA A 506 -24.88 -15.14 -7.95
C ALA A 506 -25.37 -13.73 -8.35
N SER A 507 -25.71 -12.87 -7.38
CA SER A 507 -26.03 -11.46 -7.61
C SER A 507 -24.80 -10.54 -7.66
N ALA A 508 -23.60 -11.08 -7.42
CA ALA A 508 -22.35 -10.33 -7.55
C ALA A 508 -22.16 -9.84 -8.98
N ALA A 509 -21.55 -8.66 -9.12
CA ALA A 509 -21.39 -8.05 -10.43
C ALA A 509 -20.12 -7.20 -10.51
N LEU A 510 -19.58 -7.09 -11.73
CA LEU A 510 -18.76 -5.96 -12.18
C LEU A 510 -19.69 -4.94 -12.87
N GLY A 511 -20.42 -4.19 -12.05
CA GLY A 511 -21.60 -3.42 -12.43
C GLY A 511 -21.36 -1.99 -12.90
N GLY A 512 -20.13 -1.46 -12.78
CA GLY A 512 -19.84 -0.07 -13.14
C GLY A 512 -19.72 0.22 -14.65
N GLY A 513 -19.73 -0.82 -15.50
CA GLY A 513 -19.77 -0.67 -16.96
C GLY A 513 -18.41 -0.46 -17.65
N GLY A 514 -17.31 -0.36 -16.90
CA GLY A 514 -15.96 -0.30 -17.46
C GLY A 514 -15.55 -1.60 -18.19
N PRO A 515 -14.63 -1.53 -19.16
CA PRO A 515 -14.20 -2.70 -19.93
C PRO A 515 -13.44 -3.71 -19.06
N VAL A 516 -13.60 -4.99 -19.36
CA VAL A 516 -12.88 -6.09 -18.69
C VAL A 516 -11.92 -6.74 -19.68
N ALA A 517 -10.65 -6.85 -19.29
CA ALA A 517 -9.61 -7.49 -20.08
C ALA A 517 -9.03 -8.68 -19.32
N ILE A 518 -8.97 -9.85 -19.97
CA ILE A 518 -8.41 -11.08 -19.41
C ILE A 518 -7.14 -11.40 -20.19
N ALA A 519 -5.99 -11.35 -19.53
CA ALA A 519 -4.71 -11.69 -20.14
C ALA A 519 -4.58 -13.20 -20.40
N ALA A 520 -3.66 -13.56 -21.30
CA ALA A 520 -3.32 -14.97 -21.54
C ALA A 520 -2.84 -15.64 -20.24
N GLY A 521 -3.38 -16.82 -19.94
CA GLY A 521 -3.09 -17.56 -18.71
C GLY A 521 -3.87 -17.10 -17.47
N ALA A 522 -4.62 -15.99 -17.55
CA ALA A 522 -5.52 -15.55 -16.50
C ALA A 522 -6.94 -16.09 -16.71
N THR A 523 -7.73 -16.14 -15.63
CA THR A 523 -9.11 -16.63 -15.63
C THR A 523 -10.09 -15.63 -15.02
N LEU A 524 -11.21 -15.41 -15.69
CA LEU A 524 -12.40 -14.74 -15.13
C LEU A 524 -13.54 -15.75 -15.08
N GLY A 525 -14.38 -15.71 -14.06
CA GLY A 525 -15.52 -16.61 -14.02
C GLY A 525 -16.43 -16.44 -12.81
N GLY A 526 -17.30 -17.40 -12.59
CA GLY A 526 -18.21 -17.43 -11.44
C GLY A 526 -19.68 -17.59 -11.84
N TYR A 527 -20.56 -17.11 -10.97
CA TYR A 527 -22.03 -17.16 -11.10
C TYR A 527 -22.67 -15.78 -11.31
N GLY A 528 -21.87 -14.72 -11.21
CA GLY A 528 -22.31 -13.33 -11.29
C GLY A 528 -22.40 -12.78 -12.71
N SER A 529 -22.33 -11.45 -12.81
CA SER A 529 -22.42 -10.73 -14.08
C SER A 529 -21.32 -9.68 -14.30
N VAL A 530 -21.11 -9.32 -15.57
CA VAL A 530 -20.22 -8.24 -16.01
C VAL A 530 -21.01 -7.28 -16.89
N THR A 531 -21.09 -6.02 -16.51
CA THR A 531 -21.87 -5.02 -17.27
C THR A 531 -21.11 -4.48 -18.49
N GLY A 532 -19.79 -4.30 -18.37
CA GLY A 532 -18.96 -3.76 -19.45
C GLY A 532 -18.62 -4.78 -20.55
N ASN A 533 -17.94 -4.29 -21.59
CA ASN A 533 -17.42 -5.14 -22.66
C ASN A 533 -16.26 -6.00 -22.15
N VAL A 534 -16.20 -7.26 -22.58
CA VAL A 534 -15.17 -8.23 -22.18
C VAL A 534 -14.28 -8.57 -23.38
N THR A 535 -12.96 -8.47 -23.19
CA THR A 535 -11.96 -9.01 -24.11
C THR A 535 -11.25 -10.19 -23.44
N ASN A 536 -11.45 -11.39 -23.98
CA ASN A 536 -10.86 -12.61 -23.43
C ASN A 536 -9.68 -13.10 -24.27
N ASN A 537 -8.46 -12.97 -23.75
CA ASN A 537 -7.27 -13.64 -24.29
C ASN A 537 -6.81 -14.81 -23.40
N GLY A 538 -7.50 -15.07 -22.29
CA GLY A 538 -7.24 -16.15 -21.33
C GLY A 538 -8.40 -17.14 -21.28
N THR A 539 -8.95 -17.36 -20.10
CA THR A 539 -10.09 -18.26 -19.87
C THR A 539 -11.28 -17.53 -19.24
N ILE A 540 -12.47 -17.73 -19.78
CA ILE A 540 -13.73 -17.50 -19.07
C ILE A 540 -14.22 -18.86 -18.58
N SER A 541 -14.39 -19.05 -17.27
CA SER A 541 -14.90 -20.31 -16.70
C SER A 541 -16.21 -20.11 -15.96
N VAL A 542 -17.22 -20.91 -16.27
CA VAL A 542 -18.59 -20.69 -15.80
C VAL A 542 -18.90 -21.59 -14.61
N ALA A 543 -19.40 -21.01 -13.52
CA ALA A 543 -19.99 -21.74 -12.39
C ALA A 543 -19.12 -22.93 -11.95
N ASN A 544 -19.66 -24.15 -12.04
CA ASN A 544 -18.95 -25.34 -11.57
C ASN A 544 -17.81 -25.83 -12.48
N ALA A 545 -17.58 -25.16 -13.61
CA ALA A 545 -16.39 -25.35 -14.42
C ALA A 545 -15.17 -24.62 -13.83
N LEU A 546 -15.40 -23.64 -12.94
CA LEU A 546 -14.34 -22.90 -12.27
C LEU A 546 -13.96 -23.51 -10.91
N ALA A 547 -14.96 -23.90 -10.13
CA ALA A 547 -14.79 -24.48 -8.80
C ALA A 547 -15.88 -25.53 -8.53
N SER A 548 -15.73 -26.39 -7.53
CA SER A 548 -16.76 -27.37 -7.19
C SER A 548 -18.08 -26.66 -6.81
N GLY A 549 -19.20 -27.05 -7.43
CA GLY A 549 -20.49 -26.43 -7.15
C GLY A 549 -21.61 -26.93 -8.05
N ALA A 550 -22.77 -26.31 -7.93
CA ALA A 550 -23.90 -26.54 -8.83
C ALA A 550 -23.64 -25.92 -10.20
N THR A 551 -24.28 -26.45 -11.24
CA THR A 551 -24.33 -25.79 -12.54
C THR A 551 -24.96 -24.40 -12.41
N GLY A 552 -24.56 -23.47 -13.25
CA GLY A 552 -25.04 -22.10 -13.16
C GLY A 552 -24.82 -21.28 -14.42
N ASN A 553 -25.15 -20.00 -14.32
CA ASN A 553 -24.98 -19.05 -15.40
C ASN A 553 -23.94 -18.00 -15.03
N PHE A 554 -23.06 -17.67 -15.98
CA PHE A 554 -22.27 -16.44 -15.93
C PHE A 554 -22.78 -15.48 -17.00
N ARG A 555 -22.92 -14.19 -16.68
CA ARG A 555 -23.55 -13.22 -17.59
C ARG A 555 -22.61 -12.09 -17.97
N ILE A 556 -22.59 -11.76 -19.25
CA ILE A 556 -21.93 -10.58 -19.80
C ILE A 556 -23.02 -9.73 -20.45
N ASP A 557 -23.32 -8.58 -19.87
CA ASP A 557 -24.32 -7.64 -20.42
C ASP A 557 -23.74 -6.77 -21.56
N GLY A 558 -22.42 -6.69 -21.68
CA GLY A 558 -21.72 -6.04 -22.79
C GLY A 558 -21.41 -6.97 -23.97
N ASN A 559 -20.53 -6.50 -24.86
CA ASN A 559 -19.96 -7.33 -25.94
C ASN A 559 -18.88 -8.26 -25.39
N LEU A 560 -18.78 -9.48 -25.93
CA LEU A 560 -17.68 -10.41 -25.68
C LEU A 560 -16.85 -10.57 -26.96
N THR A 561 -15.60 -10.10 -26.93
CA THR A 561 -14.57 -10.48 -27.91
C THR A 561 -13.73 -11.60 -27.34
N ASN A 562 -13.81 -12.79 -27.93
CA ASN A 562 -13.18 -13.99 -27.42
C ASN A 562 -12.05 -14.44 -28.35
N ALA A 563 -10.82 -14.43 -27.87
CA ALA A 563 -9.66 -15.04 -28.53
C ALA A 563 -9.10 -16.24 -27.74
N GLY A 564 -9.60 -16.46 -26.51
CA GLY A 564 -9.16 -17.51 -25.61
C GLY A 564 -10.14 -18.68 -25.48
N LEU A 565 -10.20 -19.26 -24.28
CA LEU A 565 -11.08 -20.36 -23.93
C LEU A 565 -12.32 -19.83 -23.20
N VAL A 566 -13.50 -20.32 -23.59
CA VAL A 566 -14.70 -20.33 -22.74
C VAL A 566 -14.91 -21.75 -22.25
N GLN A 567 -14.71 -21.97 -20.96
CA GLN A 567 -14.89 -23.25 -20.29
C GLN A 567 -16.29 -23.30 -19.65
N LEU A 568 -17.22 -23.99 -20.31
CA LEU A 568 -18.56 -24.28 -19.78
C LEU A 568 -18.63 -25.68 -19.17
N GLY A 569 -17.89 -26.66 -19.73
CA GLY A 569 -17.86 -28.03 -19.23
C GLY A 569 -17.28 -28.11 -17.81
N GLY A 570 -18.13 -28.36 -16.81
CA GLY A 570 -17.73 -28.59 -15.42
C GLY A 570 -18.03 -30.02 -14.95
N SER A 571 -18.47 -30.18 -13.71
CA SER A 571 -19.02 -31.45 -13.23
C SER A 571 -20.47 -31.61 -13.71
N GLY A 572 -20.69 -32.46 -14.73
CA GLY A 572 -22.02 -32.68 -15.31
C GLY A 572 -22.34 -31.72 -16.46
N VAL A 573 -23.63 -31.47 -16.69
CA VAL A 573 -24.15 -30.70 -17.81
C VAL A 573 -25.19 -29.70 -17.32
N GLY A 574 -25.16 -28.46 -17.83
CA GLY A 574 -26.16 -27.42 -17.56
C GLY A 574 -25.63 -26.02 -17.34
N ASN A 575 -24.33 -25.77 -17.54
CA ASN A 575 -23.77 -24.43 -17.44
C ASN A 575 -24.12 -23.57 -18.65
N THR A 576 -24.35 -22.28 -18.40
CA THR A 576 -24.62 -21.32 -19.47
C THR A 576 -23.75 -20.07 -19.35
N LEU A 577 -23.23 -19.60 -20.49
CA LEU A 577 -22.66 -18.26 -20.61
C LEU A 577 -23.67 -17.42 -21.37
N THR A 578 -24.22 -16.38 -20.75
CA THR A 578 -25.13 -15.46 -21.42
C THR A 578 -24.41 -14.19 -21.84
N VAL A 579 -24.45 -13.84 -23.12
CA VAL A 579 -23.92 -12.59 -23.69
C VAL A 579 -25.10 -11.77 -24.22
N ALA A 580 -25.38 -10.62 -23.60
CA ALA A 580 -26.47 -9.73 -24.04
C ALA A 580 -26.05 -8.80 -25.19
N GLY A 581 -24.74 -8.54 -25.34
CA GLY A 581 -24.19 -7.83 -26.49
C GLY A 581 -23.79 -8.77 -27.64
N ASN A 582 -22.89 -8.29 -28.48
CA ASN A 582 -22.30 -9.08 -29.56
C ASN A 582 -21.30 -10.10 -29.01
N TYR A 583 -21.32 -11.31 -29.57
CA TYR A 583 -20.27 -12.30 -29.43
C TYR A 583 -19.38 -12.27 -30.68
N VAL A 584 -18.07 -12.06 -30.50
CA VAL A 584 -17.11 -12.07 -31.60
C VAL A 584 -16.01 -13.08 -31.28
N GLY A 585 -15.98 -14.18 -32.03
CA GLY A 585 -14.92 -15.18 -31.94
C GLY A 585 -13.70 -14.81 -32.78
N GLN A 586 -12.50 -14.94 -32.24
CA GLN A 586 -11.22 -14.73 -32.91
C GLN A 586 -10.41 -16.03 -32.89
N ASN A 587 -10.92 -17.08 -33.54
CA ASN A 587 -10.39 -18.45 -33.49
C ASN A 587 -10.38 -19.04 -32.08
N ALA A 588 -11.41 -18.70 -31.31
CA ALA A 588 -11.52 -19.08 -29.91
C ALA A 588 -12.00 -20.52 -29.74
N THR A 589 -11.89 -21.07 -28.53
CA THR A 589 -12.49 -22.37 -28.18
C THR A 589 -13.61 -22.19 -27.16
N ILE A 590 -14.71 -22.92 -27.33
CA ILE A 590 -15.77 -23.06 -26.34
C ILE A 590 -15.87 -24.55 -25.98
N ALA A 591 -15.51 -24.89 -24.74
CA ALA A 591 -15.56 -26.27 -24.25
C ALA A 591 -16.88 -26.53 -23.50
N LEU A 592 -17.64 -27.52 -23.96
CA LEU A 592 -19.00 -27.84 -23.52
C LEU A 592 -19.06 -29.30 -23.07
N ASN A 593 -19.81 -29.58 -22.00
CA ASN A 593 -20.31 -30.91 -21.72
C ASN A 593 -21.72 -31.05 -22.32
N THR A 594 -21.96 -32.19 -22.96
CA THR A 594 -23.24 -32.51 -23.57
C THR A 594 -23.57 -33.97 -23.32
N THR A 595 -24.82 -34.28 -22.96
CA THR A 595 -25.30 -35.65 -22.99
C THR A 595 -25.71 -35.97 -24.43
N LEU A 596 -24.83 -36.64 -25.19
CA LEU A 596 -25.12 -36.98 -26.59
C LEU A 596 -26.24 -38.04 -26.66
N ALA A 597 -27.46 -37.58 -26.91
CA ALA A 597 -28.68 -38.38 -27.00
C ALA A 597 -29.61 -37.78 -28.09
N GLY A 598 -30.93 -37.85 -27.90
CA GLY A 598 -31.90 -37.34 -28.88
C GLY A 598 -32.10 -35.82 -28.79
N ASP A 599 -33.16 -35.33 -29.42
CA ASP A 599 -33.50 -33.90 -29.40
C ASP A 599 -33.66 -33.35 -27.99
N GLY A 600 -33.19 -32.11 -27.78
CA GLY A 600 -33.33 -31.42 -26.49
C GLY A 600 -32.53 -32.04 -25.34
N ALA A 601 -31.62 -32.97 -25.61
CA ALA A 601 -30.76 -33.54 -24.57
C ALA A 601 -30.00 -32.44 -23.81
N PRO A 602 -29.70 -32.64 -22.52
CA PRO A 602 -28.95 -31.66 -21.74
C PRO A 602 -27.62 -31.32 -22.41
N SER A 603 -27.32 -30.02 -22.49
CA SER A 603 -26.03 -29.49 -22.90
C SER A 603 -25.73 -28.23 -22.11
N ASP A 604 -24.45 -27.97 -21.90
CA ASP A 604 -23.97 -26.62 -21.64
C ASP A 604 -24.24 -25.74 -22.87
N LYS A 605 -24.40 -24.43 -22.67
CA LYS A 605 -24.78 -23.50 -23.75
C LYS A 605 -24.08 -22.16 -23.69
N LEU A 606 -23.72 -21.66 -24.87
CA LEU A 606 -23.56 -20.23 -25.09
C LEU A 606 -24.93 -19.63 -25.46
N ILE A 607 -25.37 -18.60 -24.75
CA ILE A 607 -26.61 -17.87 -25.03
C ILE A 607 -26.24 -16.47 -25.51
N VAL A 608 -26.65 -16.09 -26.72
CA VAL A 608 -26.57 -14.72 -27.25
C VAL A 608 -27.97 -14.12 -27.22
N SER A 609 -28.14 -12.99 -26.56
CA SER A 609 -29.45 -12.40 -26.27
C SER A 609 -29.53 -10.95 -26.76
N GLY A 610 -30.13 -10.70 -27.92
CA GLY A 610 -30.31 -9.37 -28.51
C GLY A 610 -29.12 -8.82 -29.33
N GLY A 611 -27.97 -9.50 -29.33
CA GLY A 611 -26.80 -9.13 -30.12
C GLY A 611 -26.54 -10.03 -31.33
N THR A 612 -25.32 -9.95 -31.88
CA THR A 612 -24.87 -10.76 -33.03
C THR A 612 -23.72 -11.68 -32.64
N ALA A 613 -23.76 -12.95 -33.05
CA ALA A 613 -22.60 -13.84 -32.99
C ALA A 613 -21.86 -13.85 -34.33
N SER A 614 -20.57 -13.54 -34.33
CA SER A 614 -19.76 -13.40 -35.55
C SER A 614 -18.32 -13.85 -35.30
N GLY A 615 -17.48 -13.75 -36.35
CA GLY A 615 -16.10 -14.22 -36.31
C GLY A 615 -16.02 -15.74 -36.47
N ALA A 616 -15.14 -16.38 -35.70
CA ALA A 616 -14.95 -17.83 -35.70
C ALA A 616 -14.64 -18.37 -34.30
N SER A 617 -15.29 -19.46 -33.90
CA SER A 617 -15.00 -20.20 -32.66
C SER A 617 -15.26 -21.69 -32.84
N THR A 618 -14.41 -22.52 -32.22
CA THR A 618 -14.54 -23.97 -32.25
C THR A 618 -15.24 -24.47 -31.00
N LEU A 619 -16.35 -25.18 -31.17
CA LEU A 619 -17.03 -25.90 -30.10
C LEU A 619 -16.33 -27.23 -29.86
N LYS A 620 -15.83 -27.44 -28.63
CA LYS A 620 -15.26 -28.71 -28.18
C LYS A 620 -16.28 -29.39 -27.27
N VAL A 621 -16.94 -30.42 -27.79
CA VAL A 621 -18.00 -31.14 -27.07
C VAL A 621 -17.43 -32.37 -26.38
N THR A 622 -17.72 -32.50 -25.09
CA THR A 622 -17.41 -33.68 -24.28
C THR A 622 -18.71 -34.42 -23.98
N ASN A 623 -18.80 -35.69 -24.38
CA ASN A 623 -19.96 -36.51 -24.07
C ASN A 623 -19.99 -36.89 -22.57
N VAL A 624 -21.05 -36.52 -21.87
CA VAL A 624 -21.27 -36.88 -20.45
C VAL A 624 -22.49 -37.76 -20.35
N GLY A 625 -22.26 -39.07 -20.27
CA GLY A 625 -23.29 -40.09 -20.05
C GLY A 625 -24.25 -40.33 -21.22
N GLY A 626 -24.02 -39.71 -22.39
CA GLY A 626 -24.87 -39.91 -23.57
C GLY A 626 -24.60 -41.24 -24.26
N THR A 627 -25.65 -42.02 -24.46
CA THR A 627 -25.58 -43.33 -25.15
C THR A 627 -25.80 -43.20 -26.66
N GLY A 628 -26.12 -42.01 -27.17
CA GLY A 628 -26.59 -41.78 -28.53
C GLY A 628 -28.08 -42.09 -28.71
N ALA A 629 -28.79 -41.24 -29.45
CA ALA A 629 -30.15 -41.45 -29.96
C ALA A 629 -30.42 -40.48 -31.12
N GLN A 630 -31.32 -40.81 -32.04
CA GLN A 630 -31.63 -39.96 -33.21
C GLN A 630 -32.17 -38.59 -32.79
N THR A 631 -31.74 -37.55 -33.49
CA THR A 631 -32.31 -36.19 -33.42
C THR A 631 -33.26 -36.00 -34.60
N VAL A 632 -34.57 -36.13 -34.40
CA VAL A 632 -35.59 -36.05 -35.45
C VAL A 632 -36.30 -34.68 -35.50
N ALA A 633 -36.11 -33.84 -34.49
CA ALA A 633 -36.62 -32.47 -34.40
C ALA A 633 -35.45 -31.47 -34.51
N ASP A 634 -35.30 -30.50 -33.60
CA ASP A 634 -34.27 -29.45 -33.73
C ASP A 634 -32.83 -29.95 -33.52
N GLY A 635 -32.62 -30.98 -32.70
CA GLY A 635 -31.32 -31.45 -32.24
C GLY A 635 -30.97 -31.04 -30.80
N ILE A 636 -29.71 -31.21 -30.43
CA ILE A 636 -29.19 -30.82 -29.11
C ILE A 636 -28.64 -29.39 -29.19
N GLN A 637 -29.33 -28.44 -28.57
CA GLN A 637 -28.94 -27.03 -28.64
C GLN A 637 -27.68 -26.74 -27.82
N VAL A 638 -26.64 -26.22 -28.49
CA VAL A 638 -25.33 -25.87 -27.89
C VAL A 638 -25.04 -24.37 -27.95
N VAL A 639 -25.64 -23.66 -28.91
CA VAL A 639 -25.69 -22.19 -28.94
C VAL A 639 -27.13 -21.75 -29.09
N GLN A 640 -27.57 -20.83 -28.25
CA GLN A 640 -28.92 -20.32 -28.24
C GLN A 640 -28.92 -18.83 -28.60
N ALA A 641 -29.65 -18.47 -29.65
CA ALA A 641 -29.98 -17.08 -29.97
C ALA A 641 -31.36 -16.73 -29.41
N THR A 642 -31.47 -15.67 -28.61
CA THR A 642 -32.73 -15.19 -28.00
C THR A 642 -32.89 -13.69 -28.16
N ASN A 643 -34.09 -13.18 -27.89
CA ASN A 643 -34.40 -11.74 -27.88
C ASN A 643 -33.99 -10.99 -29.17
N GLY A 644 -34.14 -11.65 -30.33
CA GLY A 644 -33.78 -11.07 -31.63
C GLY A 644 -32.30 -11.17 -31.98
N ALA A 645 -31.51 -11.96 -31.24
CA ALA A 645 -30.12 -12.23 -31.61
C ALA A 645 -30.00 -12.93 -32.96
N THR A 646 -28.89 -12.65 -33.67
CA THR A 646 -28.53 -13.30 -34.94
C THR A 646 -27.15 -13.95 -34.84
N THR A 647 -26.87 -14.95 -35.68
CA THR A 647 -25.57 -15.64 -35.73
C THR A 647 -25.09 -15.81 -37.17
N GLY A 648 -23.83 -15.48 -37.43
CA GLY A 648 -23.18 -15.66 -38.72
C GLY A 648 -22.82 -17.12 -38.98
N THR A 649 -22.84 -17.56 -40.24
CA THR A 649 -22.55 -18.96 -40.63
C THR A 649 -21.13 -19.43 -40.34
N SER A 650 -20.17 -18.52 -40.21
CA SER A 650 -18.78 -18.85 -39.82
C SER A 650 -18.55 -18.77 -38.31
N ALA A 651 -19.55 -18.34 -37.52
CA ALA A 651 -19.36 -18.03 -36.10
C ALA A 651 -18.93 -19.24 -35.27
N PHE A 652 -19.40 -20.44 -35.63
CA PHE A 652 -19.13 -21.67 -34.90
C PHE A 652 -18.79 -22.84 -35.83
N SER A 653 -17.78 -23.61 -35.43
CA SER A 653 -17.40 -24.90 -36.01
C SER A 653 -17.36 -25.97 -34.91
N LEU A 654 -17.40 -27.25 -35.28
CA LEU A 654 -17.25 -28.36 -34.33
C LEU A 654 -15.82 -28.88 -34.37
N SER A 655 -15.20 -29.07 -33.20
CA SER A 655 -13.86 -29.66 -33.10
C SER A 655 -13.84 -31.05 -33.75
N GLY A 656 -13.03 -31.22 -34.79
CA GLY A 656 -12.94 -32.48 -35.56
C GLY A 656 -14.10 -32.72 -36.53
N GLY A 657 -14.98 -31.74 -36.76
CA GLY A 657 -16.10 -31.80 -37.70
C GLY A 657 -17.31 -32.61 -37.24
N SER A 658 -17.11 -33.59 -36.35
CA SER A 658 -18.17 -34.41 -35.78
C SER A 658 -17.81 -34.96 -34.40
N VAL A 659 -18.82 -35.38 -33.63
CA VAL A 659 -18.67 -36.08 -32.35
C VAL A 659 -19.60 -37.28 -32.33
N SER A 660 -19.20 -38.40 -31.74
CA SER A 660 -19.99 -39.65 -31.82
C SER A 660 -20.40 -40.18 -30.45
N ALA A 661 -21.59 -40.78 -30.38
CA ALA A 661 -22.08 -41.53 -29.21
C ALA A 661 -22.98 -42.68 -29.65
N GLY A 662 -22.79 -43.85 -29.06
CA GLY A 662 -23.49 -45.08 -29.47
C GLY A 662 -23.23 -45.39 -30.94
N ALA A 663 -24.32 -45.55 -31.70
CA ALA A 663 -24.30 -45.78 -33.14
C ALA A 663 -24.20 -44.49 -33.98
N TYR A 664 -24.33 -43.31 -33.37
CA TYR A 664 -24.59 -42.08 -34.12
C TYR A 664 -23.36 -41.18 -34.17
N THR A 665 -23.22 -40.47 -35.30
CA THR A 665 -22.29 -39.37 -35.48
C THR A 665 -23.07 -38.07 -35.55
N TYR A 666 -22.74 -37.16 -34.64
CA TYR A 666 -23.34 -35.83 -34.54
C TYR A 666 -22.45 -34.80 -35.25
N PHE A 667 -23.06 -33.98 -36.09
CA PHE A 667 -22.47 -32.81 -36.70
C PHE A 667 -23.14 -31.54 -36.18
N LEU A 668 -22.47 -30.39 -36.32
CA LEU A 668 -23.02 -29.10 -35.89
C LEU A 668 -23.76 -28.46 -37.07
N ALA A 669 -24.95 -27.90 -36.82
CA ALA A 669 -25.74 -27.19 -37.81
C ALA A 669 -26.32 -25.89 -37.24
N LYS A 670 -26.41 -24.86 -38.09
CA LYS A 670 -27.18 -23.63 -37.85
C LYS A 670 -28.64 -23.87 -38.23
N GLY A 671 -29.55 -23.53 -37.31
CA GLY A 671 -31.00 -23.71 -37.49
C GLY A 671 -31.51 -25.07 -37.00
N GLY A 672 -32.73 -25.07 -36.45
CA GLY A 672 -33.53 -26.26 -36.15
C GLY A 672 -34.67 -26.44 -37.17
N ALA A 673 -35.51 -27.45 -36.95
CA ALA A 673 -36.69 -27.74 -37.78
C ALA A 673 -37.91 -26.87 -37.38
N SER A 674 -37.89 -26.28 -36.18
CA SER A 674 -38.97 -25.45 -35.66
C SER A 674 -38.79 -23.97 -36.03
N ASN A 675 -39.90 -23.25 -36.21
CA ASN A 675 -39.85 -21.80 -36.47
C ASN A 675 -39.17 -21.03 -35.33
N GLY A 676 -38.40 -19.99 -35.65
CA GLY A 676 -37.65 -19.17 -34.68
C GLY A 676 -36.33 -19.79 -34.19
N THR A 677 -35.93 -20.94 -34.70
CA THR A 677 -34.65 -21.60 -34.35
C THR A 677 -33.50 -21.29 -35.29
N GLY A 678 -33.75 -20.56 -36.39
CA GLY A 678 -32.80 -20.32 -37.49
C GLY A 678 -31.48 -19.64 -37.09
N GLU A 679 -31.44 -18.99 -35.94
CA GLU A 679 -30.23 -18.33 -35.41
C GLU A 679 -29.53 -19.12 -34.29
N SER A 680 -30.09 -20.25 -33.85
CA SER A 680 -29.47 -21.15 -32.86
C SER A 680 -28.67 -22.27 -33.53
N TRP A 681 -27.78 -22.92 -32.77
CA TRP A 681 -26.92 -24.00 -33.26
C TRP A 681 -27.15 -25.29 -32.49
N TYR A 682 -27.20 -26.39 -33.23
CA TYR A 682 -27.60 -27.70 -32.74
C TYR A 682 -26.61 -28.78 -33.17
N LEU A 683 -26.34 -29.73 -32.27
CA LEU A 683 -25.75 -31.01 -32.66
C LEU A 683 -26.86 -31.92 -33.17
N ARG A 684 -26.68 -32.46 -34.37
CA ARG A 684 -27.65 -33.31 -35.06
C ARG A 684 -26.96 -34.55 -35.58
N ASN A 685 -27.63 -35.68 -35.55
CA ASN A 685 -27.18 -36.93 -36.16
C ASN A 685 -28.16 -37.45 -37.21
N THR A 686 -29.01 -36.56 -37.74
CA THR A 686 -29.86 -36.85 -38.88
C THR A 686 -29.77 -35.72 -39.91
N VAL A 687 -29.92 -36.09 -41.17
CA VAL A 687 -30.11 -35.19 -42.30
C VAL A 687 -31.60 -34.91 -42.45
N PRO A 688 -32.05 -33.66 -42.27
CA PRO A 688 -33.46 -33.30 -42.38
C PRO A 688 -33.88 -33.24 -43.86
N PRO A 689 -35.15 -33.54 -44.19
CA PRO A 689 -35.68 -33.33 -45.53
C PRO A 689 -35.71 -31.83 -45.87
N LYS A 690 -35.67 -31.47 -47.16
CA LYS A 690 -35.87 -30.09 -47.60
C LYS A 690 -37.30 -29.62 -47.33
N PRO A 691 -37.51 -28.37 -46.89
CA PRO A 691 -38.85 -27.81 -46.70
C PRO A 691 -39.67 -27.88 -47.99
N VAL A 692 -40.97 -28.18 -47.86
CA VAL A 692 -41.91 -28.13 -48.99
C VAL A 692 -42.20 -26.66 -49.32
N PRO A 693 -42.04 -26.20 -50.58
CA PRO A 693 -42.36 -24.82 -50.95
C PRO A 693 -43.80 -24.46 -50.58
N PRO A 694 -44.06 -23.29 -49.97
CA PRO A 694 -45.40 -22.91 -49.57
C PRO A 694 -46.30 -22.77 -50.81
N VAL A 695 -47.47 -23.42 -50.78
CA VAL A 695 -48.50 -23.27 -51.82
C VAL A 695 -49.12 -21.88 -51.68
N VAL A 696 -48.80 -20.95 -52.58
CA VAL A 696 -49.32 -19.57 -52.55
C VAL A 696 -50.75 -19.55 -53.10
N GLN A 697 -51.76 -19.40 -52.22
CA GLN A 697 -53.14 -19.12 -52.65
C GLN A 697 -53.33 -17.60 -52.87
N PRO A 698 -53.97 -17.16 -53.98
CA PRO A 698 -54.23 -15.74 -54.21
C PRO A 698 -55.11 -15.13 -53.10
N GLY A 699 -54.58 -14.13 -52.38
CA GLY A 699 -55.33 -13.37 -51.36
C GLY A 699 -55.05 -13.73 -49.90
N GLN A 700 -54.23 -14.74 -49.60
CA GLN A 700 -53.78 -15.06 -48.23
C GLN A 700 -52.31 -14.66 -47.99
N PRO A 701 -51.91 -14.29 -46.77
CA PRO A 701 -50.51 -14.12 -46.41
C PRO A 701 -49.74 -15.42 -46.68
N THR A 702 -48.60 -15.34 -47.37
CA THR A 702 -47.68 -16.47 -47.55
C THR A 702 -47.23 -16.99 -46.18
N PRO A 703 -47.32 -18.31 -45.91
CA PRO A 703 -46.77 -18.91 -44.69
C PRO A 703 -45.28 -18.58 -44.54
N PRO A 704 -44.77 -18.38 -43.32
CA PRO A 704 -43.33 -18.22 -43.09
C PRO A 704 -42.58 -19.45 -43.62
N ALA A 705 -41.53 -19.22 -44.40
CA ALA A 705 -40.65 -20.29 -44.85
C ALA A 705 -39.91 -20.91 -43.64
N GLU A 706 -39.84 -22.23 -43.60
CA GLU A 706 -39.01 -22.96 -42.63
C GLU A 706 -37.53 -22.57 -42.86
N PRO A 707 -36.77 -22.22 -41.80
CA PRO A 707 -35.39 -21.79 -41.96
C PRO A 707 -34.52 -22.93 -42.52
N PRO A 708 -33.60 -22.65 -43.47
CA PRO A 708 -32.71 -23.67 -44.01
C PRO A 708 -31.71 -24.13 -42.93
N ILE A 709 -31.63 -25.45 -42.74
CA ILE A 709 -30.63 -26.05 -41.87
C ILE A 709 -29.30 -26.05 -42.62
N THR A 710 -28.30 -25.38 -42.05
CA THR A 710 -26.99 -25.19 -42.70
C THR A 710 -25.90 -25.89 -41.89
N PRO A 711 -25.23 -26.93 -42.43
CA PRO A 711 -24.10 -27.57 -41.77
C PRO A 711 -23.00 -26.55 -41.44
N ALA A 712 -22.37 -26.71 -40.28
CA ALA A 712 -21.26 -25.85 -39.86
C ALA A 712 -20.03 -26.05 -40.75
N GLU A 713 -19.20 -25.01 -40.86
CA GLU A 713 -17.89 -25.14 -41.49
C GLU A 713 -17.05 -26.23 -40.81
N GLY A 714 -16.37 -27.06 -41.62
CA GLY A 714 -15.57 -28.20 -41.15
C GLY A 714 -16.38 -29.48 -40.92
N THR A 715 -17.69 -29.49 -41.16
CA THR A 715 -18.50 -30.72 -41.21
C THR A 715 -17.96 -31.65 -42.32
N PRO A 716 -17.88 -32.98 -42.11
CA PRO A 716 -17.45 -33.91 -43.15
C PRO A 716 -18.26 -33.77 -44.45
N GLU A 717 -17.55 -33.73 -45.58
CA GLU A 717 -18.15 -33.47 -46.91
C GLU A 717 -19.29 -34.44 -47.23
N SER A 718 -19.18 -35.71 -46.86
CA SER A 718 -20.23 -36.71 -47.06
C SER A 718 -21.56 -36.35 -46.37
N ILE A 719 -21.50 -35.62 -45.25
CA ILE A 719 -22.69 -35.14 -44.53
C ILE A 719 -23.21 -33.87 -45.20
N VAL A 720 -22.32 -32.96 -45.64
CA VAL A 720 -22.70 -31.75 -46.38
C VAL A 720 -23.43 -32.12 -47.66
N GLU A 721 -22.86 -33.02 -48.46
CA GLU A 721 -23.49 -33.57 -49.67
C GLU A 721 -24.83 -34.24 -49.37
N ALA A 722 -24.95 -34.99 -48.28
CA ALA A 722 -26.21 -35.63 -47.90
C ALA A 722 -27.29 -34.59 -47.57
N VAL A 723 -26.94 -33.50 -46.87
CA VAL A 723 -27.87 -32.39 -46.57
C VAL A 723 -28.27 -31.65 -47.85
N ASP A 724 -27.31 -31.36 -48.73
CA ASP A 724 -27.58 -30.67 -50.00
C ASP A 724 -28.42 -31.51 -50.96
N ASN A 725 -28.31 -32.84 -50.91
CA ASN A 725 -29.08 -33.77 -51.76
C ASN A 725 -30.38 -34.26 -51.13
N ALA A 726 -30.73 -33.82 -49.91
CA ALA A 726 -31.93 -34.27 -49.20
C ALA A 726 -33.21 -34.04 -50.03
N GLY A 727 -34.10 -35.03 -50.04
CA GLY A 727 -35.39 -34.98 -50.75
C GLY A 727 -36.39 -34.00 -50.12
N THR A 728 -37.38 -33.55 -50.90
CA THR A 728 -38.47 -32.68 -50.41
C THR A 728 -39.58 -33.50 -49.75
N GLY A 729 -39.94 -33.20 -48.50
CA GLY A 729 -41.13 -33.76 -47.83
C GLY A 729 -41.04 -35.22 -47.36
N GLY A 730 -39.89 -35.66 -46.84
CA GLY A 730 -39.64 -37.03 -46.34
C GLY A 730 -39.43 -37.16 -44.82
N THR A 731 -38.85 -38.28 -44.37
CA THR A 731 -38.39 -38.51 -42.99
C THR A 731 -36.89 -38.25 -42.87
N SER A 732 -36.42 -37.77 -41.72
CA SER A 732 -34.99 -37.51 -41.48
C SER A 732 -34.14 -38.79 -41.59
N GLU A 733 -32.99 -38.71 -42.26
CA GLU A 733 -32.08 -39.84 -42.44
C GLU A 733 -30.96 -39.86 -41.39
N PRO A 734 -30.73 -40.96 -40.67
CA PRO A 734 -29.70 -41.03 -39.64
C PRO A 734 -28.27 -41.08 -40.19
N VAL A 735 -27.37 -40.36 -39.51
CA VAL A 735 -25.93 -40.38 -39.73
C VAL A 735 -25.31 -41.36 -38.73
N TYR A 736 -25.00 -42.57 -39.21
CA TYR A 736 -24.33 -43.59 -38.43
C TYR A 736 -22.81 -43.43 -38.44
N ARG A 737 -22.16 -43.92 -37.40
CA ARG A 737 -20.70 -43.99 -37.38
C ARG A 737 -20.21 -44.98 -38.44
N PRO A 738 -19.03 -44.75 -39.04
CA PRO A 738 -18.42 -45.70 -39.97
C PRO A 738 -18.22 -47.12 -39.41
N GLU A 739 -18.13 -47.26 -38.08
CA GLU A 739 -17.96 -48.56 -37.42
C GLU A 739 -19.28 -49.33 -37.22
N VAL A 740 -20.45 -48.70 -37.34
CA VAL A 740 -21.75 -49.37 -37.09
C VAL A 740 -21.98 -50.58 -37.99
N PRO A 741 -21.75 -50.52 -39.32
CA PRO A 741 -21.88 -51.72 -40.17
C PRO A 741 -21.00 -52.88 -39.67
N LEU A 742 -19.77 -52.61 -39.23
CA LEU A 742 -18.86 -53.63 -38.72
C LEU A 742 -19.40 -54.28 -37.43
N TYR A 743 -19.89 -53.47 -36.48
CA TYR A 743 -20.48 -53.98 -35.24
C TYR A 743 -21.76 -54.77 -35.48
N ALA A 744 -22.58 -54.36 -36.46
CA ALA A 744 -23.80 -55.05 -36.83
C ALA A 744 -23.52 -56.45 -37.44
N GLU A 745 -22.41 -56.60 -38.17
CA GLU A 745 -22.02 -57.87 -38.82
C GLU A 745 -21.32 -58.86 -37.87
N ALA A 746 -20.65 -58.35 -36.82
CA ALA A 746 -19.83 -59.17 -35.92
C ALA A 746 -20.54 -60.40 -35.30
N PRO A 747 -21.81 -60.32 -34.83
CA PRO A 747 -22.52 -61.50 -34.33
C PRO A 747 -22.78 -62.57 -35.40
N ALA A 748 -23.04 -62.16 -36.65
CA ALA A 748 -23.28 -63.09 -37.75
C ALA A 748 -21.99 -63.84 -38.14
N VAL A 749 -20.87 -63.11 -38.21
CA VAL A 749 -19.54 -63.69 -38.39
C VAL A 749 -19.18 -64.61 -37.23
N ALA A 750 -19.40 -64.20 -35.98
CA ALA A 750 -19.14 -65.03 -34.79
C ALA A 750 -19.98 -66.32 -34.77
N ARG A 751 -21.27 -66.24 -35.17
CA ARG A 751 -22.12 -67.43 -35.35
C ARG A 751 -21.56 -68.35 -36.43
N GLN A 752 -21.10 -67.81 -37.56
CA GLN A 752 -20.49 -68.63 -38.61
C GLN A 752 -19.20 -69.31 -38.12
N LEU A 753 -18.36 -68.60 -37.35
CA LEU A 753 -17.18 -69.18 -36.71
C LEU A 753 -17.55 -70.31 -35.74
N GLY A 754 -18.59 -70.11 -34.92
CA GLY A 754 -19.08 -71.15 -34.02
C GLY A 754 -19.59 -72.40 -34.75
N LEU A 755 -20.32 -72.21 -35.86
CA LEU A 755 -20.76 -73.32 -36.70
C LEU A 755 -19.58 -74.06 -37.35
N LEU A 756 -18.59 -73.34 -37.87
CA LEU A 756 -17.35 -73.92 -38.40
C LEU A 756 -16.52 -74.63 -37.31
N GLN A 757 -16.63 -74.20 -36.06
CA GLN A 757 -15.99 -74.87 -34.93
C GLN A 757 -16.74 -76.13 -34.48
N ILE A 758 -18.08 -76.14 -34.52
CA ILE A 758 -18.88 -77.26 -34.04
C ILE A 758 -19.02 -78.36 -35.10
N ASP A 759 -19.15 -78.01 -36.38
CA ASP A 759 -19.24 -78.90 -37.56
C ASP A 759 -19.90 -80.28 -37.31
N THR A 760 -19.58 -81.33 -38.09
CA THR A 760 -20.11 -82.68 -37.81
C THR A 760 -19.40 -83.35 -36.62
N PHE A 761 -20.02 -84.37 -36.03
CA PHE A 761 -19.39 -85.17 -34.97
C PHE A 761 -18.07 -85.80 -35.43
N HIS A 762 -17.99 -86.24 -36.69
CA HIS A 762 -16.77 -86.77 -37.29
C HIS A 762 -15.67 -85.71 -37.41
N ASP A 763 -16.01 -84.48 -37.76
CA ASP A 763 -15.06 -83.36 -37.88
C ASP A 763 -14.58 -82.83 -36.51
N ARG A 764 -15.32 -83.14 -35.42
CA ARG A 764 -14.92 -82.81 -34.04
C ARG A 764 -14.12 -83.89 -33.35
N GLN A 765 -14.47 -85.16 -33.55
CA GLN A 765 -13.84 -86.28 -32.86
C GLN A 765 -12.66 -86.87 -33.64
N GLY A 766 -12.55 -86.59 -34.95
CA GLY A 766 -11.55 -87.24 -35.79
C GLY A 766 -11.87 -88.72 -36.03
N GLU A 767 -10.84 -89.55 -36.14
CA GLU A 767 -11.00 -91.00 -36.35
C GLU A 767 -11.64 -91.69 -35.14
N GLN A 768 -12.55 -92.65 -35.38
CA GLN A 768 -13.30 -93.39 -34.34
C GLN A 768 -12.43 -94.15 -33.32
N GLY A 769 -11.12 -94.25 -33.53
CA GLY A 769 -10.18 -94.91 -32.62
C GLY A 769 -10.06 -94.26 -31.23
N LEU A 770 -10.40 -92.98 -31.10
CA LEU A 770 -10.33 -92.21 -29.85
C LEU A 770 -11.40 -92.61 -28.81
N LEU A 771 -12.42 -93.39 -29.19
CA LEU A 771 -13.51 -93.83 -28.30
C LEU A 771 -13.18 -95.08 -27.46
N ALA A 772 -12.00 -95.68 -27.65
CA ALA A 772 -11.62 -96.97 -27.04
C ALA A 772 -10.38 -96.89 -26.13
N GLU A 773 -9.90 -95.69 -25.81
CA GLU A 773 -8.67 -95.48 -25.05
C GLU A 773 -8.92 -95.43 -23.52
N ASN A 774 -8.00 -95.97 -22.71
CA ASN A 774 -8.09 -96.01 -21.25
C ASN A 774 -6.78 -95.55 -20.59
N GLY A 775 -6.86 -94.71 -19.55
CA GLY A 775 -5.72 -94.30 -18.73
C GLY A 775 -5.50 -92.79 -18.65
N SER A 776 -4.38 -92.38 -18.04
CA SER A 776 -3.99 -90.98 -17.92
C SER A 776 -3.28 -90.49 -19.18
N VAL A 777 -3.71 -89.35 -19.72
CA VAL A 777 -3.16 -88.70 -20.93
C VAL A 777 -3.30 -89.56 -22.21
N PRO A 778 -4.49 -90.11 -22.53
CA PRO A 778 -4.63 -91.14 -23.57
C PRO A 778 -4.44 -90.62 -25.01
N ALA A 779 -4.87 -89.38 -25.33
CA ALA A 779 -4.73 -88.80 -26.66
C ALA A 779 -4.45 -87.28 -26.68
N SER A 780 -3.53 -86.87 -27.57
CA SER A 780 -3.41 -85.48 -28.03
C SER A 780 -4.12 -85.35 -29.38
N TRP A 781 -4.84 -84.26 -29.58
CA TRP A 781 -5.47 -83.96 -30.87
C TRP A 781 -5.14 -82.54 -31.31
N ALA A 782 -5.11 -82.37 -32.64
CA ALA A 782 -5.02 -81.07 -33.29
C ALA A 782 -6.00 -81.09 -34.47
N ARG A 783 -6.74 -80.00 -34.65
CA ARG A 783 -7.58 -79.79 -35.83
C ARG A 783 -7.41 -78.39 -36.36
N VAL A 784 -7.49 -78.29 -37.68
CA VAL A 784 -7.62 -77.03 -38.41
C VAL A 784 -9.03 -77.01 -38.98
N TRP A 785 -9.73 -75.90 -38.80
CA TRP A 785 -11.06 -75.67 -39.35
C TRP A 785 -11.03 -74.36 -40.11
N GLY A 786 -11.88 -74.21 -41.12
CA GLY A 786 -11.96 -72.97 -41.87
C GLY A 786 -13.00 -73.02 -42.97
N GLY A 787 -13.41 -71.85 -43.44
CA GLY A 787 -14.43 -71.70 -44.46
C GLY A 787 -14.47 -70.28 -45.01
N HIS A 788 -15.10 -70.15 -46.16
CA HIS A 788 -15.42 -68.88 -46.78
C HIS A 788 -16.86 -68.49 -46.45
N GLY A 789 -17.12 -67.20 -46.19
CA GLY A 789 -18.44 -66.66 -45.92
C GLY A 789 -18.72 -65.39 -46.71
N ASP A 790 -19.84 -65.38 -47.43
CA ASP A 790 -20.52 -64.17 -47.92
C ASP A 790 -21.79 -64.00 -47.07
N ILE A 791 -21.76 -63.06 -46.13
CA ILE A 791 -22.92 -62.69 -45.31
C ILE A 791 -23.35 -61.29 -45.72
N LYS A 792 -24.64 -61.14 -46.04
CA LYS A 792 -25.26 -59.84 -46.31
C LYS A 792 -26.50 -59.69 -45.46
N GLN A 793 -26.57 -58.62 -44.68
CA GLN A 793 -27.72 -58.32 -43.85
C GLN A 793 -28.48 -57.11 -44.42
N LYS A 794 -29.81 -57.17 -44.34
CA LYS A 794 -30.67 -56.02 -44.64
C LYS A 794 -30.80 -55.15 -43.39
N GLY A 795 -30.93 -53.84 -43.56
CA GLY A 795 -31.10 -52.86 -42.49
C GLY A 795 -30.53 -51.50 -42.89
N ASP A 796 -30.58 -50.52 -41.98
CA ASP A 796 -30.27 -49.12 -42.29
C ASP A 796 -28.81 -48.88 -42.74
N VAL A 797 -27.88 -49.75 -42.32
CA VAL A 797 -26.45 -49.66 -42.69
C VAL A 797 -25.98 -50.78 -43.62
N THR A 798 -26.90 -51.64 -44.08
CA THR A 798 -26.67 -52.76 -45.03
C THR A 798 -25.29 -53.42 -44.92
N PRO A 799 -24.92 -54.01 -43.76
CA PRO A 799 -23.58 -54.54 -43.60
C PRO A 799 -23.40 -55.83 -44.41
N SER A 800 -22.16 -56.07 -44.84
CA SER A 800 -21.77 -57.29 -45.53
C SER A 800 -20.36 -57.73 -45.15
N PHE A 801 -20.17 -59.03 -44.98
CA PHE A 801 -18.88 -59.68 -44.82
C PHE A 801 -18.61 -60.60 -46.00
N ASP A 802 -17.46 -60.45 -46.65
CA ASP A 802 -16.95 -61.34 -47.67
C ASP A 802 -15.50 -61.69 -47.29
N GLY A 803 -15.27 -62.93 -46.87
CA GLY A 803 -13.95 -63.33 -46.41
C GLY A 803 -13.80 -64.80 -46.06
N THR A 804 -12.55 -65.23 -45.94
CA THR A 804 -12.18 -66.57 -45.51
C THR A 804 -11.66 -66.52 -44.08
N VAL A 805 -12.21 -67.35 -43.21
CA VAL A 805 -11.73 -67.49 -41.83
C VAL A 805 -11.32 -68.93 -41.57
N TRP A 806 -10.22 -69.11 -40.86
CA TRP A 806 -9.72 -70.40 -40.43
C TRP A 806 -9.13 -70.30 -39.03
N GLY A 807 -9.01 -71.42 -38.34
CA GLY A 807 -8.40 -71.51 -37.03
C GLY A 807 -7.85 -72.89 -36.76
N MET A 808 -7.04 -73.00 -35.71
CA MET A 808 -6.52 -74.28 -35.23
C MET A 808 -6.91 -74.46 -33.76
N GLN A 809 -7.20 -75.69 -33.37
CA GLN A 809 -7.42 -76.09 -31.99
C GLN A 809 -6.52 -77.29 -31.70
N VAL A 810 -5.92 -77.31 -30.52
CA VAL A 810 -5.19 -78.46 -30.00
C VAL A 810 -5.75 -78.79 -28.63
N GLY A 811 -5.85 -80.07 -28.30
CA GLY A 811 -6.33 -80.53 -27.02
C GLY A 811 -5.59 -81.77 -26.57
N GLN A 812 -5.66 -82.01 -25.26
CA GLN A 812 -5.09 -83.17 -24.62
C GLN A 812 -6.15 -83.73 -23.70
N ASP A 813 -6.51 -84.99 -23.90
CA ASP A 813 -7.36 -85.68 -22.94
C ASP A 813 -6.50 -85.99 -21.73
N LEU A 814 -6.96 -85.59 -20.53
CA LEU A 814 -6.19 -85.80 -19.30
C LEU A 814 -6.45 -87.18 -18.72
N TYR A 815 -7.61 -87.76 -19.00
CA TYR A 815 -8.05 -89.06 -18.51
C TYR A 815 -9.25 -89.58 -19.32
N ALA A 816 -9.28 -90.87 -19.67
CA ALA A 816 -10.43 -91.54 -20.28
C ALA A 816 -10.71 -92.88 -19.58
N ASP A 817 -12.00 -93.21 -19.43
CA ASP A 817 -12.50 -94.46 -18.86
C ASP A 817 -13.73 -94.94 -19.64
N THR A 818 -13.63 -96.12 -20.25
CA THR A 818 -14.71 -96.74 -21.04
C THR A 818 -15.81 -97.41 -20.21
N THR A 819 -15.76 -97.33 -18.88
CA THR A 819 -16.65 -98.06 -17.97
C THR A 819 -17.74 -97.23 -17.29
N ALA A 820 -17.83 -95.94 -17.62
CA ALA A 820 -18.83 -95.01 -17.05
C ALA A 820 -20.18 -95.04 -17.78
#